data_AF-A0A5J5B263-F1
#
_entry.id   AF-A0A5J5B263-F1
#
_cell.length_a   1.000
_cell.length_b   1.000
_cell.length_c   1.000
_cell.angle_alpha   90.00
_cell.angle_beta   90.00
_cell.angle_gamma   90.00
#
_symmetry.space_group_name_H-M   'P 1'
#
loop_
_entity.id
_entity.type
_entity.pdbx_description
1 polymer ?
#
loop_
_entity_poly.entity_id
_entity_poly.type
_entity_poly.pdbx_seq_one_letter_code
_entity_poly.pdbx_strand_id
1 'polypeptide(L)'
;MHRLLQDMGREIVRQESPKELGKRTRLLHHKDSSSVLSEKTGTETIEGLVLNAHMLKIGESLLHPEVTTVRNSYEAVFEMDAFARMHNLRLLQLSHVRLEGCYKDFPKRLRWLCWRGFPSESIPSNFPLGSLVALDMRYSKLKQLWQGTKPLGLLKILNLSHSHSLARTPDFLILPNLERLILKDCTSLIQVHESIGYLDRLVFLNLKDCKSLKTLPRNIGMLKFLETLVISGCSNLDGPLELQNMEYLRVLNADGIAINRLLSTTEEVKPWRAFFWPWVSKPTRSPEISWASLPCFLVSLSLEDCNLPDDAFPRNLNNLSSLKNLNLSRNPICMLPDCIKGFDRLESLNLDRCTKLQSLVGLPDVTYLDLHHCTSLEKVSFRSFPYFLGVLGCTQLTKVVEFQHSFKLEPIGKVDTKMIDTLGWFNLESMGNDEVNFFHGLSSSIFKCPIQGLYDDGIFSTFVPGGEVPTGWCSNKSTGSSICFIVPSFPNLKIRGLNVCCVYALSSKPDIWRRVLSSRLSNKSKDLKWIYGPNSFGIPEDGKDMIWLSHWKFGNKLEGGDEVNVSIVVDVCFQVKQCGIKLVYEQEQIMGTQDNDPCSSWPYGFGVDSFIYNKHREINLYNGRPSQDTCRGLRDFWTCHKISRKESVEATVNRQRKKHKKMT
;
A
#
# COMPACT_ATOMS: atom_id res chain seq x y z
N MET A 1 9.54 16.99 -12.95
CA MET A 1 10.33 17.71 -13.97
C MET A 1 11.72 17.13 -13.96
N HIS A 2 12.24 16.71 -15.11
CA HIS A 2 13.56 16.09 -15.24
C HIS A 2 14.69 17.06 -14.87
N ARG A 3 15.81 16.57 -14.33
CA ARG A 3 16.93 17.41 -13.85
C ARG A 3 17.53 18.27 -14.97
N LEU A 4 17.76 17.69 -16.15
CA LEU A 4 18.28 18.40 -17.32
C LEU A 4 17.41 19.59 -17.74
N LEU A 5 16.08 19.47 -17.65
CA LEU A 5 15.17 20.59 -17.97
C LEU A 5 15.29 21.72 -16.95
N GLN A 6 15.58 21.40 -15.69
CA GLN A 6 15.82 22.41 -14.67
C GLN A 6 17.18 23.09 -14.86
N ASP A 7 18.22 22.33 -15.20
CA ASP A 7 19.56 22.86 -15.49
C ASP A 7 19.54 23.78 -16.70
N MET A 8 18.90 23.35 -17.80
CA MET A 8 18.70 24.18 -18.99
C MET A 8 17.93 25.47 -18.66
N GLY A 9 16.85 25.38 -17.89
CA GLY A 9 16.10 26.56 -17.46
C GLY A 9 16.92 27.52 -16.60
N ARG A 10 17.78 27.01 -15.71
CA ARG A 10 18.71 27.83 -14.93
C ARG A 10 19.74 28.54 -15.81
N GLU A 11 20.29 27.84 -16.80
CA GLU A 11 21.29 28.40 -17.69
C GLU A 11 20.68 29.50 -18.57
N ILE A 12 19.47 29.32 -19.10
CA ILE A 12 18.74 30.37 -19.84
C ILE A 12 18.65 31.65 -19.00
N VAL A 13 18.21 31.54 -17.74
CA VAL A 13 18.11 32.68 -16.83
C VAL A 13 19.47 33.31 -16.52
N ARG A 14 20.54 32.50 -16.42
CA ARG A 14 21.90 33.00 -16.23
C ARG A 14 22.37 33.84 -17.42
N GLN A 15 22.01 33.44 -18.64
CA GLN A 15 22.37 34.12 -19.88
C GLN A 15 21.63 35.44 -20.11
N GLU A 16 20.46 35.64 -19.49
CA GLU A 16 19.74 36.93 -19.51
C GLU A 16 20.62 38.08 -19.01
N SER A 17 21.42 37.81 -17.97
CA SER A 17 22.41 38.74 -17.44
C SER A 17 23.54 37.98 -16.73
N PRO A 18 24.67 37.73 -17.42
CA PRO A 18 25.74 36.92 -16.86
C PRO A 18 26.42 37.56 -15.64
N LYS A 19 26.59 38.88 -15.66
CA LYS A 19 27.36 39.63 -14.64
C LYS A 19 26.47 40.33 -13.61
N GLU A 20 25.30 40.84 -14.02
CA GLU A 20 24.44 41.60 -13.14
C GLU A 20 23.26 40.76 -12.66
N LEU A 21 23.40 40.17 -11.47
CA LEU A 21 22.39 39.30 -10.88
C LEU A 21 21.01 39.98 -10.78
N GLY A 22 20.99 41.25 -10.39
CA GLY A 22 19.77 42.04 -10.22
C GLY A 22 18.94 42.26 -11.50
N LYS A 23 19.52 42.01 -12.70
CA LYS A 23 18.86 42.14 -14.01
C LYS A 23 18.31 40.81 -14.56
N ARG A 24 18.45 39.70 -13.84
CA ARG A 24 17.87 38.40 -14.24
C ARG A 24 16.37 38.38 -13.91
N THR A 25 15.60 37.59 -14.67
CA THR A 25 14.17 37.40 -14.40
C THR A 25 13.90 36.53 -13.18
N ARG A 26 14.82 35.61 -12.85
CA ARG A 26 14.68 34.70 -11.70
C ARG A 26 16.00 34.53 -10.94
N LEU A 27 15.90 34.60 -9.62
CA LEU A 27 17.00 34.29 -8.70
C LEU A 27 16.68 32.97 -7.99
N LEU A 28 17.18 31.87 -8.56
CA LEU A 28 16.94 30.50 -8.05
C LEU A 28 18.05 30.03 -7.10
N HIS A 29 19.25 30.59 -7.23
CA HIS A 29 20.37 30.30 -6.35
C HIS A 29 20.30 31.18 -5.10
N HIS A 30 20.44 30.55 -3.93
CA HIS A 30 20.29 31.23 -2.64
C HIS A 30 21.40 32.27 -2.40
N LYS A 31 22.63 32.00 -2.84
CA LYS A 31 23.75 32.95 -2.76
C LYS A 31 23.48 34.20 -3.61
N ASP A 32 23.05 34.01 -4.86
CA ASP A 32 22.68 35.11 -5.75
C ASP A 32 21.54 35.95 -5.14
N SER A 33 20.51 35.29 -4.62
CA SER A 33 19.39 35.98 -3.95
C SER A 33 19.87 36.76 -2.71
N SER A 34 20.78 36.17 -1.93
CA SER A 34 21.36 36.83 -0.75
C SER A 34 22.18 38.05 -1.12
N SER A 35 23.08 37.97 -2.11
CA SER A 35 23.89 39.11 -2.57
C SER A 35 23.01 40.23 -3.13
N VAL A 36 22.02 39.89 -3.96
CA VAL A 36 21.09 40.88 -4.52
C VAL A 36 20.29 41.60 -3.42
N LEU A 37 19.87 40.89 -2.37
CA LEU A 37 19.13 41.47 -1.26
C LEU A 37 20.04 42.27 -0.30
N SER A 38 21.25 41.79 0.00
CA SER A 38 22.18 42.50 0.89
C SER A 38 22.74 43.77 0.26
N GLU A 39 23.03 43.74 -1.04
CA GLU A 39 23.57 44.89 -1.79
C GLU A 39 22.46 45.78 -2.36
N LYS A 40 21.18 45.40 -2.20
CA LYS A 40 20.01 46.10 -2.71
C LYS A 40 20.07 46.37 -4.24
N THR A 41 20.68 45.47 -4.99
CA THR A 41 20.92 45.60 -6.44
C THR A 41 19.77 45.13 -7.31
N GLY A 42 18.70 44.57 -6.72
CA GLY A 42 17.58 44.03 -7.45
C GLY A 42 16.82 45.08 -8.27
N THR A 43 16.28 44.66 -9.40
CA THR A 43 15.58 45.55 -10.35
C THR A 43 14.19 45.03 -10.69
N GLU A 44 13.47 45.80 -11.49
CA GLU A 44 12.13 45.48 -11.98
C GLU A 44 12.08 44.25 -12.90
N THR A 45 13.22 43.74 -13.36
CA THR A 45 13.27 42.53 -14.18
C THR A 45 12.94 41.27 -13.36
N ILE A 46 13.19 41.30 -12.04
CA ILE A 46 13.06 40.12 -11.19
C ILE A 46 11.58 39.80 -10.99
N GLU A 47 11.15 38.66 -11.53
CA GLU A 47 9.81 38.12 -11.36
C GLU A 47 9.75 36.99 -10.32
N GLY A 48 10.89 36.34 -10.03
CA GLY A 48 10.97 35.24 -9.08
C GLY A 48 12.23 35.26 -8.22
N LEU A 49 12.08 35.04 -6.92
CA LEU A 49 13.21 35.02 -5.96
C LEU A 49 13.06 33.86 -4.97
N VAL A 50 14.15 33.11 -4.76
CA VAL A 50 14.21 31.97 -3.84
C VAL A 50 15.39 32.07 -2.89
N LEU A 51 15.10 32.27 -1.61
CA LEU A 51 16.10 32.35 -0.56
C LEU A 51 15.80 31.35 0.57
N ASN A 52 16.81 30.54 0.90
CA ASN A 52 16.79 29.65 2.05
C ASN A 52 18.03 29.93 2.90
N ALA A 53 17.83 30.46 4.09
CA ALA A 53 18.92 30.85 4.99
C ALA A 53 19.83 29.65 5.34
N HIS A 54 19.27 28.45 5.49
CA HIS A 54 20.05 27.24 5.80
C HIS A 54 21.02 26.84 4.70
N MET A 55 20.73 27.20 3.44
CA MET A 55 21.58 26.87 2.29
C MET A 55 22.78 27.82 2.15
N LEU A 56 22.74 28.99 2.79
CA LEU A 56 23.90 29.89 2.85
C LEU A 56 25.01 29.27 3.69
N LYS A 57 24.65 28.60 4.80
CA LYS A 57 25.58 27.93 5.72
C LYS A 57 26.36 26.78 5.10
N ILE A 58 25.72 25.95 4.27
CA ILE A 58 26.38 24.79 3.67
C ILE A 58 27.55 25.23 2.78
N GLY A 59 27.47 26.44 2.20
CA GLY A 59 28.55 27.02 1.41
C GLY A 59 29.73 27.55 2.24
N GLU A 60 29.52 27.91 3.51
CA GLU A 60 30.55 28.41 4.44
C GLU A 60 31.17 27.29 5.28
N SER A 61 30.38 26.30 5.70
CA SER A 61 30.85 25.14 6.47
C SER A 61 31.83 24.23 5.72
N LEU A 62 31.83 24.29 4.38
CA LEU A 62 32.82 23.58 3.55
C LEU A 62 34.19 24.29 3.51
N LEU A 63 34.30 25.52 4.05
CA LEU A 63 35.54 26.30 4.07
C LEU A 63 36.22 26.29 5.45
N HIS A 64 35.49 26.01 6.55
CA HIS A 64 36.06 25.92 7.91
C HIS A 64 35.41 24.78 8.73
N PRO A 65 36.10 23.63 8.93
CA PRO A 65 35.53 22.46 9.60
C PRO A 65 35.45 22.53 11.14
N GLU A 66 36.06 23.51 11.80
CA GLU A 66 36.42 23.39 13.22
C GLU A 66 35.47 24.05 14.25
N VAL A 67 34.25 24.46 13.87
CA VAL A 67 33.29 24.98 14.86
C VAL A 67 31.91 24.35 14.68
N THR A 68 31.70 23.19 15.29
CA THR A 68 30.37 22.56 15.39
C THR A 68 30.02 22.20 16.82
N THR A 69 29.64 23.20 17.62
CA THR A 69 28.86 22.99 18.87
C THR A 69 28.05 24.23 19.27
N VAL A 70 27.27 24.84 18.39
CA VAL A 70 26.08 25.60 18.85
C VAL A 70 24.93 25.50 17.84
N ARG A 71 23.86 24.81 18.23
CA ARG A 71 22.56 24.77 17.55
C ARG A 71 21.81 26.09 17.78
N ASN A 72 22.41 27.22 17.39
CA ASN A 72 21.73 28.52 17.40
C ASN A 72 21.11 28.77 16.02
N SER A 73 19.81 29.11 16.06
CA SER A 73 18.97 29.48 14.93
C SER A 73 19.49 30.76 14.27
N TYR A 74 20.44 30.61 13.33
CA TYR A 74 20.85 31.72 12.48
C TYR A 74 19.68 32.01 11.52
N GLU A 75 18.98 33.12 11.76
CA GLU A 75 18.02 33.70 10.83
C GLU A 75 18.79 34.67 9.93
N ALA A 76 18.68 34.54 8.61
CA ALA A 76 19.24 35.54 7.72
C ALA A 76 18.32 36.76 7.73
N VAL A 77 18.88 37.92 8.09
CA VAL A 77 18.13 39.18 8.26
C VAL A 77 18.40 40.08 7.05
N PHE A 78 17.33 40.59 6.43
CA PHE A 78 17.43 41.56 5.34
C PHE A 78 16.46 42.73 5.58
N GLU A 79 16.83 43.90 5.09
CA GLU A 79 15.95 45.07 5.12
C GLU A 79 14.89 44.99 4.02
N MET A 80 13.67 45.41 4.33
CA MET A 80 12.53 45.36 3.42
C MET A 80 12.70 46.24 2.17
N ASP A 81 13.47 47.33 2.27
CA ASP A 81 13.74 48.24 1.16
C ASP A 81 14.58 47.59 0.04
N ALA A 82 15.22 46.44 0.30
CA ALA A 82 15.85 45.62 -0.71
C ALA A 82 14.87 45.19 -1.82
N PHE A 83 13.56 45.14 -1.53
CA PHE A 83 12.52 44.82 -2.49
C PHE A 83 11.94 46.05 -3.22
N ALA A 84 12.31 47.27 -2.85
CA ALA A 84 11.66 48.50 -3.31
C ALA A 84 11.65 48.65 -4.85
N ARG A 85 12.70 48.16 -5.52
CA ARG A 85 12.83 48.21 -6.99
C ARG A 85 12.25 46.98 -7.71
N MET A 86 11.94 45.90 -6.99
CA MET A 86 11.49 44.62 -7.55
C MET A 86 9.96 44.57 -7.74
N HIS A 87 9.38 45.59 -8.37
CA HIS A 87 7.93 45.75 -8.42
C HIS A 87 7.18 44.73 -9.29
N ASN A 88 7.90 43.99 -10.16
CA ASN A 88 7.33 42.89 -10.95
C ASN A 88 7.51 41.51 -10.30
N LEU A 89 7.95 41.45 -9.04
CA LEU A 89 8.07 40.18 -8.34
C LEU A 89 6.71 39.52 -8.16
N ARG A 90 6.59 38.30 -8.69
CA ARG A 90 5.36 37.48 -8.69
C ARG A 90 5.51 36.23 -7.86
N LEU A 91 6.72 35.70 -7.74
CA LEU A 91 7.03 34.46 -7.03
C LEU A 91 8.10 34.73 -5.97
N LEU A 92 7.76 34.52 -4.71
CA LEU A 92 8.71 34.72 -3.62
C LEU A 92 8.73 33.50 -2.71
N GLN A 93 9.90 32.89 -2.57
CA GLN A 93 10.17 31.84 -1.59
C GLN A 93 11.22 32.32 -0.60
N LEU A 94 10.83 32.34 0.67
CA LEU A 94 11.66 32.63 1.82
C LEU A 94 11.60 31.44 2.77
N SER A 95 12.73 31.02 3.32
CA SER A 95 12.79 29.94 4.31
C SER A 95 13.75 30.32 5.42
N HIS A 96 13.18 30.51 6.62
CA HIS A 96 13.91 30.96 7.81
C HIS A 96 14.65 32.28 7.59
N VAL A 97 14.01 33.18 6.85
CA VAL A 97 14.47 34.55 6.56
C VAL A 97 13.61 35.51 7.36
N ARG A 98 14.26 36.46 8.02
CA ARG A 98 13.63 37.58 8.72
C ARG A 98 13.78 38.84 7.88
N LEU A 99 12.67 39.53 7.64
CA LEU A 99 12.67 40.83 6.97
C LEU A 99 12.37 41.92 8.00
N GLU A 100 13.20 42.96 8.03
CA GLU A 100 13.08 44.09 8.94
C GLU A 100 12.63 45.37 8.23
N GLY A 101 11.87 46.19 8.94
CA GLY A 101 11.26 47.41 8.40
C GLY A 101 9.77 47.26 8.06
N CYS A 102 9.25 48.21 7.29
CA CYS A 102 7.83 48.33 7.00
C CYS A 102 7.41 47.56 5.73
N TYR A 103 6.20 47.01 5.71
CA TYR A 103 5.60 46.35 4.53
C TYR A 103 5.24 47.28 3.36
N LYS A 104 5.54 48.58 3.46
CA LYS A 104 5.26 49.56 2.40
C LYS A 104 5.97 49.23 1.08
N ASP A 105 7.19 48.73 1.17
CA ASP A 105 8.07 48.40 0.04
C ASP A 105 8.00 46.91 -0.35
N PHE A 106 7.14 46.14 0.31
CA PHE A 106 6.97 44.73 -0.03
C PHE A 106 6.27 44.58 -1.40
N PRO A 107 6.65 43.58 -2.21
CA PRO A 107 6.13 43.47 -3.58
C PRO A 107 4.62 43.24 -3.64
N LYS A 108 3.92 44.15 -4.33
CA LYS A 108 2.45 44.20 -4.38
C LYS A 108 1.83 43.33 -5.48
N ARG A 109 2.63 42.81 -6.42
CA ARG A 109 2.19 41.98 -7.56
C ARG A 109 2.41 40.47 -7.32
N LEU A 110 2.75 40.07 -6.09
CA LEU A 110 2.98 38.68 -5.74
C LEU A 110 1.75 37.82 -6.01
N ARG A 111 1.95 36.76 -6.79
CA ARG A 111 0.94 35.74 -7.06
C ARG A 111 1.13 34.52 -6.16
N TRP A 112 2.37 34.24 -5.79
CA TRP A 112 2.73 33.14 -4.90
C TRP A 112 3.76 33.59 -3.88
N LEU A 113 3.45 33.36 -2.61
CA LEU A 113 4.34 33.60 -1.49
C LEU A 113 4.48 32.30 -0.69
N CYS A 114 5.72 31.82 -0.59
CA CYS A 114 6.10 30.76 0.33
C CYS A 114 7.07 31.34 1.35
N TRP A 115 6.64 31.49 2.60
CA TRP A 115 7.46 32.04 3.67
C TRP A 115 7.50 31.05 4.83
N ARG A 116 8.43 30.10 4.74
CA ARG A 116 8.60 29.08 5.79
C ARG A 116 9.27 29.70 7.01
N GLY A 117 8.70 29.44 8.18
CA GLY A 117 9.18 30.04 9.42
C GLY A 117 8.85 31.53 9.52
N PHE A 118 7.65 31.95 9.08
CA PHE A 118 7.23 33.35 9.20
C PHE A 118 7.31 33.77 10.68
N PRO A 119 8.03 34.86 11.01
CA PRO A 119 8.48 35.13 12.37
C PRO A 119 7.42 35.78 13.25
N SER A 120 6.39 36.41 12.67
CA SER A 120 5.37 37.13 13.43
C SER A 120 4.26 36.21 13.92
N GLU A 121 3.67 36.58 15.06
CA GLU A 121 2.52 35.87 15.63
C GLU A 121 1.21 36.11 14.86
N SER A 122 1.18 37.13 13.99
CA SER A 122 0.07 37.40 13.07
C SER A 122 0.52 38.17 11.83
N ILE A 123 -0.22 38.06 10.73
CA ILE A 123 0.01 38.86 9.53
C ILE A 123 -0.66 40.23 9.73
N PRO A 124 0.08 41.35 9.61
CA PRO A 124 -0.47 42.68 9.83
C PRO A 124 -1.41 43.11 8.70
N SER A 125 -2.34 44.01 9.01
CA SER A 125 -3.39 44.47 8.09
C SER A 125 -2.87 45.22 6.85
N ASN A 126 -1.67 45.79 6.93
CA ASN A 126 -1.00 46.49 5.83
C ASN A 126 -0.18 45.56 4.92
N PHE A 127 -0.16 44.24 5.19
CA PHE A 127 0.55 43.28 4.35
C PHE A 127 -0.13 43.15 2.97
N PRO A 128 0.60 43.23 1.84
CA PRO A 128 -0.02 43.28 0.52
C PRO A 128 -0.44 41.89 0.04
N LEU A 129 -1.61 41.44 0.49
CA LEU A 129 -2.18 40.13 0.14
C LEU A 129 -3.07 40.16 -1.13
N GLY A 130 -3.43 41.35 -1.63
CA GLY A 130 -4.52 41.51 -2.61
C GLY A 130 -4.31 40.83 -3.97
N SER A 131 -3.07 40.57 -4.39
CA SER A 131 -2.74 39.90 -5.65
C SER A 131 -2.43 38.40 -5.50
N LEU A 132 -2.34 37.90 -4.26
CA LEU A 132 -1.92 36.53 -3.99
C LEU A 132 -2.97 35.52 -4.42
N VAL A 133 -2.48 34.47 -5.08
CA VAL A 133 -3.25 33.28 -5.43
C VAL A 133 -2.93 32.13 -4.49
N ALA A 134 -1.71 32.07 -3.98
CA ALA A 134 -1.27 31.01 -3.11
C ALA A 134 -0.34 31.53 -2.02
N LEU A 135 -0.66 31.17 -0.78
CA LEU A 135 0.08 31.53 0.42
C LEU A 135 0.48 30.26 1.17
N ASP A 136 1.79 30.05 1.31
CA ASP A 136 2.39 28.96 2.07
C ASP A 136 3.23 29.57 3.21
N MET A 137 2.75 29.44 4.44
CA MET A 137 3.43 29.90 5.64
C MET A 137 3.62 28.75 6.62
N ARG A 138 4.21 27.65 6.15
CA ARG A 138 4.53 26.50 7.01
C ARG A 138 5.56 26.83 8.08
N TYR A 139 5.48 26.12 9.21
CA TYR A 139 6.40 26.27 10.36
C TYR A 139 6.40 27.67 10.98
N SER A 140 5.31 28.42 10.84
CA SER A 140 5.24 29.81 11.30
C SER A 140 4.91 29.91 12.78
N LYS A 141 5.27 31.04 13.39
CA LYS A 141 4.95 31.37 14.80
C LYS A 141 3.53 31.92 14.97
N LEU A 142 2.67 31.76 13.96
CA LEU A 142 1.32 32.32 13.92
C LEU A 142 0.47 31.77 15.07
N LYS A 143 -0.08 32.67 15.88
CA LYS A 143 -1.12 32.37 16.87
C LYS A 143 -2.52 32.66 16.31
N GLN A 144 -2.61 33.72 15.51
CA GLN A 144 -3.75 34.06 14.66
C GLN A 144 -3.25 34.37 13.26
N LEU A 145 -4.07 34.16 12.23
CA LEU A 145 -3.60 34.30 10.86
C LEU A 145 -3.44 35.77 10.44
N TRP A 146 -4.43 36.62 10.66
CA TRP A 146 -4.39 38.05 10.30
C TRP A 146 -4.92 38.94 11.42
N GLN A 147 -4.35 40.14 11.56
CA GLN A 147 -4.83 41.19 12.48
C GLN A 147 -5.78 42.15 11.74
N GLY A 148 -6.93 41.63 11.30
CA GLY A 148 -7.87 42.34 10.42
C GLY A 148 -7.39 42.38 8.96
N THR A 149 -8.25 42.04 8.00
CA THR A 149 -7.90 42.03 6.58
C THR A 149 -9.13 42.23 5.69
N LYS A 150 -8.90 42.75 4.48
CA LYS A 150 -9.94 42.85 3.44
C LYS A 150 -10.16 41.49 2.78
N PRO A 151 -11.32 41.26 2.13
CA PRO A 151 -11.54 40.04 1.36
C PRO A 151 -10.43 39.78 0.33
N LEU A 152 -9.83 38.61 0.37
CA LEU A 152 -8.74 38.16 -0.51
C LEU A 152 -9.32 37.37 -1.69
N GLY A 153 -9.95 38.09 -2.62
CA GLY A 153 -10.69 37.51 -3.73
C GLY A 153 -9.86 36.67 -4.72
N LEU A 154 -8.53 36.71 -4.69
CA LEU A 154 -7.68 35.92 -5.59
C LEU A 154 -7.09 34.67 -4.94
N LEU A 155 -7.14 34.56 -3.60
CA LEU A 155 -6.45 33.50 -2.87
C LEU A 155 -7.19 32.17 -3.04
N LYS A 156 -6.50 31.18 -3.61
CA LYS A 156 -6.99 29.83 -3.87
C LYS A 156 -6.33 28.77 -2.99
N ILE A 157 -5.10 28.99 -2.55
CA ILE A 157 -4.35 28.01 -1.76
C ILE A 157 -3.82 28.68 -0.50
N LEU A 158 -4.14 28.07 0.64
CA LEU A 158 -3.64 28.48 1.95
C LEU A 158 -3.03 27.26 2.66
N ASN A 159 -1.73 27.34 2.97
CA ASN A 159 -1.01 26.30 3.68
C ASN A 159 -0.33 26.88 4.91
N LEU A 160 -0.76 26.45 6.09
CA LEU A 160 -0.22 26.85 7.40
C LEU A 160 0.33 25.65 8.17
N SER A 161 0.65 24.55 7.49
CA SER A 161 1.07 23.32 8.16
C SER A 161 2.25 23.56 9.10
N HIS A 162 2.29 22.83 10.22
CA HIS A 162 3.31 22.96 11.26
C HIS A 162 3.33 24.33 11.96
N SER A 163 2.24 25.10 11.90
CA SER A 163 2.07 26.30 12.73
C SER A 163 1.61 25.87 14.12
N HIS A 164 2.53 25.37 14.93
CA HIS A 164 2.23 24.71 16.20
C HIS A 164 1.50 25.61 17.20
N SER A 165 1.65 26.94 17.10
CA SER A 165 0.98 27.92 17.99
C SER A 165 -0.40 28.40 17.51
N LEU A 166 -0.86 27.97 16.33
CA LEU A 166 -2.11 28.45 15.73
C LEU A 166 -3.31 27.86 16.50
N ALA A 167 -4.02 28.71 17.24
CA ALA A 167 -5.11 28.25 18.11
C ALA A 167 -6.47 28.12 17.40
N ARG A 168 -6.74 29.02 16.44
CA ARG A 168 -8.02 29.11 15.70
C ARG A 168 -7.78 29.53 14.26
N THR A 169 -8.64 29.11 13.35
CA THR A 169 -8.64 29.59 11.95
C THR A 169 -9.33 30.96 11.86
N PRO A 170 -9.07 31.76 10.81
CA PRO A 170 -9.83 32.99 10.58
C PRO A 170 -11.28 32.69 10.19
N ASP A 171 -12.10 33.74 10.12
CA ASP A 171 -13.30 33.72 9.29
C ASP A 171 -12.90 33.44 7.82
N PHE A 172 -13.52 32.45 7.19
CA PHE A 172 -13.28 32.08 5.80
C PHE A 172 -14.10 32.89 4.78
N LEU A 173 -15.06 33.73 5.21
CA LEU A 173 -15.81 34.61 4.29
C LEU A 173 -14.92 35.61 3.57
N ILE A 174 -13.76 35.96 4.15
CA ILE A 174 -12.74 36.77 3.50
C ILE A 174 -11.94 36.00 2.43
N LEU A 175 -12.10 34.68 2.29
CA LEU A 175 -11.39 33.82 1.32
C LEU A 175 -12.38 33.13 0.36
N PRO A 176 -13.23 33.87 -0.38
CA PRO A 176 -14.37 33.30 -1.10
C PRO A 176 -13.98 32.35 -2.25
N ASN A 177 -12.73 32.42 -2.73
CA ASN A 177 -12.22 31.61 -3.83
C ASN A 177 -11.24 30.52 -3.37
N LEU A 178 -11.20 30.19 -2.07
CA LEU A 178 -10.29 29.19 -1.54
C LEU A 178 -10.62 27.79 -2.06
N GLU A 179 -9.65 27.16 -2.73
CA GLU A 179 -9.76 25.82 -3.30
C GLU A 179 -9.05 24.78 -2.44
N ARG A 180 -7.99 25.17 -1.71
CA ARG A 180 -7.18 24.26 -0.89
C ARG A 180 -6.80 24.88 0.44
N LEU A 181 -7.14 24.21 1.53
CA LEU A 181 -6.75 24.56 2.89
C LEU A 181 -5.93 23.44 3.52
N ILE A 182 -4.72 23.75 3.98
CA ILE A 182 -3.80 22.79 4.58
C ILE A 182 -3.33 23.31 5.94
N LEU A 183 -3.75 22.63 7.00
CA LEU A 183 -3.46 22.93 8.40
C LEU A 183 -2.79 21.73 9.09
N LYS A 184 -2.07 20.89 8.34
CA LYS A 184 -1.44 19.69 8.86
C LYS A 184 -0.51 20.02 10.03
N ASP A 185 -0.56 19.24 11.11
CA ASP A 185 0.31 19.35 12.28
C ASP A 185 0.24 20.74 12.92
N CYS A 186 -0.94 21.37 12.92
CA CYS A 186 -1.23 22.55 13.74
C CYS A 186 -1.68 22.07 15.13
N THR A 187 -0.72 21.66 15.96
CA THR A 187 -0.99 20.92 17.20
C THR A 187 -1.85 21.65 18.21
N SER A 188 -1.76 22.99 18.31
CA SER A 188 -2.60 23.80 19.21
C SER A 188 -3.92 24.26 18.60
N LEU A 189 -4.28 23.82 17.39
CA LEU A 189 -5.54 24.19 16.75
C LEU A 189 -6.70 23.53 17.50
N ILE A 190 -7.52 24.33 18.20
CA ILE A 190 -8.63 23.83 19.02
C ILE A 190 -9.94 23.81 18.23
N GLN A 191 -10.12 24.78 17.33
CA GLN A 191 -11.37 24.97 16.57
C GLN A 191 -11.08 25.51 15.17
N VAL A 192 -11.82 24.98 14.19
CA VAL A 192 -11.97 25.56 12.85
C VAL A 192 -13.23 26.43 12.84
N HIS A 193 -13.16 27.59 12.19
CA HIS A 193 -14.26 28.55 12.14
C HIS A 193 -15.45 28.01 11.32
N GLU A 194 -16.67 28.27 11.78
CA GLU A 194 -17.92 27.73 11.19
C GLU A 194 -18.14 28.13 9.73
N SER A 195 -17.61 29.29 9.33
CA SER A 195 -17.75 29.75 7.94
C SER A 195 -17.02 28.90 6.90
N ILE A 196 -16.22 27.90 7.30
CA ILE A 196 -15.63 26.94 6.36
C ILE A 196 -16.71 26.24 5.52
N GLY A 197 -17.89 25.98 6.10
CA GLY A 197 -19.00 25.31 5.43
C GLY A 197 -19.57 26.07 4.23
N TYR A 198 -19.28 27.37 4.12
CA TYR A 198 -19.73 28.23 3.02
C TYR A 198 -18.68 28.39 1.90
N LEU A 199 -17.58 27.65 1.95
CA LEU A 199 -16.56 27.70 0.90
C LEU A 199 -16.95 26.84 -0.31
N ASP A 200 -17.72 27.43 -1.22
CA ASP A 200 -18.24 26.79 -2.45
C ASP A 200 -17.17 26.38 -3.47
N ARG A 201 -15.89 26.67 -3.23
CA ARG A 201 -14.78 26.26 -4.13
C ARG A 201 -13.79 25.32 -3.47
N LEU A 202 -13.95 25.00 -2.18
CA LEU A 202 -12.98 24.20 -1.45
C LEU A 202 -13.05 22.75 -1.92
N VAL A 203 -11.96 22.28 -2.54
CA VAL A 203 -11.82 20.92 -3.07
C VAL A 203 -10.96 20.05 -2.15
N PHE A 204 -10.06 20.65 -1.37
CA PHE A 204 -9.11 19.93 -0.52
C PHE A 204 -8.99 20.55 0.87
N LEU A 205 -9.25 19.75 1.90
CA LEU A 205 -9.09 20.11 3.31
C LEU A 205 -8.20 19.09 4.03
N ASN A 206 -7.13 19.56 4.64
CA ASN A 206 -6.21 18.72 5.41
C ASN A 206 -5.98 19.29 6.81
N LEU A 207 -6.46 18.56 7.81
CA LEU A 207 -6.35 18.81 9.25
C LEU A 207 -5.48 17.74 9.93
N LYS A 208 -4.72 16.94 9.16
CA LYS A 208 -3.93 15.82 9.68
C LYS A 208 -3.08 16.24 10.87
N ASP A 209 -3.01 15.42 11.92
CA ASP A 209 -2.18 15.62 13.11
C ASP A 209 -2.54 16.92 13.91
N CYS A 210 -3.74 17.49 13.74
CA CYS A 210 -4.25 18.58 14.61
C CYS A 210 -4.73 18.03 15.96
N LYS A 211 -3.78 17.66 16.83
CA LYS A 211 -4.03 16.89 18.05
C LYS A 211 -4.95 17.58 19.07
N SER A 212 -4.99 18.92 19.16
CA SER A 212 -5.89 19.65 20.07
C SER A 212 -7.29 19.92 19.50
N LEU A 213 -7.56 19.55 18.25
CA LEU A 213 -8.85 19.81 17.60
C LEU A 213 -9.93 18.94 18.25
N LYS A 214 -10.94 19.58 18.83
CA LYS A 214 -11.98 18.88 19.60
C LYS A 214 -13.18 18.48 18.75
N THR A 215 -13.64 19.35 17.86
CA THR A 215 -14.79 19.10 16.99
C THR A 215 -14.53 19.71 15.62
N LEU A 216 -15.14 19.13 14.58
CA LEU A 216 -15.27 19.83 13.30
C LEU A 216 -16.44 20.84 13.39
N PRO A 217 -16.44 21.86 12.52
CA PRO A 217 -17.57 22.79 12.40
C PRO A 217 -18.88 22.08 12.07
N ARG A 218 -19.99 22.56 12.62
CA ARG A 218 -21.32 21.96 12.35
C ARG A 218 -21.67 21.97 10.86
N ASN A 219 -21.25 23.03 10.18
CA ASN A 219 -21.51 23.21 8.76
C ASN A 219 -20.51 22.49 7.84
N ILE A 220 -19.64 21.60 8.35
CA ILE A 220 -18.65 20.90 7.52
C ILE A 220 -19.30 20.08 6.39
N GLY A 221 -20.47 19.48 6.66
CA GLY A 221 -21.26 18.73 5.67
C GLY A 221 -21.87 19.59 4.56
N MET A 222 -21.80 20.92 4.66
CA MET A 222 -22.28 21.85 3.62
C MET A 222 -21.24 22.08 2.50
N LEU A 223 -20.03 21.56 2.65
CA LEU A 223 -18.96 21.67 1.66
C LEU A 223 -19.26 20.83 0.41
N LYS A 224 -20.01 21.42 -0.53
CA LYS A 224 -20.53 20.71 -1.72
C LYS A 224 -19.43 20.11 -2.61
N PHE A 225 -18.34 20.84 -2.85
CA PHE A 225 -17.31 20.47 -3.83
C PHE A 225 -16.05 19.85 -3.21
N LEU A 226 -16.08 19.52 -1.91
CA LEU A 226 -14.91 18.95 -1.27
C LEU A 226 -14.68 17.52 -1.78
N GLU A 227 -13.55 17.29 -2.45
CA GLU A 227 -13.18 15.98 -2.98
C GLU A 227 -12.34 15.16 -1.98
N THR A 228 -11.57 15.84 -1.12
CA THR A 228 -10.66 15.19 -0.18
C THR A 228 -10.69 15.84 1.20
N LEU A 229 -10.99 15.02 2.20
CA LEU A 229 -10.93 15.36 3.62
C LEU A 229 -9.90 14.48 4.32
N VAL A 230 -8.89 15.11 4.93
CA VAL A 230 -7.90 14.41 5.75
C VAL A 230 -7.99 14.91 7.19
N ILE A 231 -8.38 14.03 8.10
CA ILE A 231 -8.46 14.28 9.54
C ILE A 231 -7.60 13.31 10.35
N SER A 232 -6.83 12.42 9.70
CA SER A 232 -5.95 11.43 10.36
C SER A 232 -5.12 12.05 11.50
N GLY A 233 -4.99 11.35 12.63
CA GLY A 233 -4.15 11.76 13.76
C GLY A 233 -4.73 12.89 14.62
N CYS A 234 -5.98 13.32 14.41
CA CYS A 234 -6.67 14.26 15.32
C CYS A 234 -7.19 13.52 16.56
N SER A 235 -6.30 13.12 17.47
CA SER A 235 -6.60 12.22 18.59
C SER A 235 -7.69 12.71 19.57
N ASN A 236 -7.89 14.03 19.69
CA ASN A 236 -8.93 14.60 20.56
C ASN A 236 -10.25 14.87 19.84
N LEU A 237 -10.33 14.61 18.53
CA LEU A 237 -11.53 14.88 17.74
C LEU A 237 -12.70 13.99 18.19
N ASP A 238 -13.83 14.63 18.43
CA ASP A 238 -15.07 14.01 18.88
C ASP A 238 -16.28 14.63 18.18
N GLY A 239 -17.39 13.90 18.22
CA GLY A 239 -18.68 14.31 17.68
C GLY A 239 -18.99 13.71 16.31
N PRO A 240 -20.27 13.37 16.07
CA PRO A 240 -20.70 12.74 14.83
C PRO A 240 -20.45 13.66 13.63
N LEU A 241 -19.94 13.08 12.56
CA LEU A 241 -19.74 13.73 11.28
C LEU A 241 -20.95 13.46 10.38
N GLU A 242 -21.65 14.53 10.01
CA GLU A 242 -22.74 14.49 9.02
C GLU A 242 -22.18 14.70 7.60
N LEU A 243 -21.42 13.73 7.08
CA LEU A 243 -20.78 13.82 5.76
C LEU A 243 -21.68 13.33 4.62
N GLN A 244 -22.88 12.82 4.92
CA GLN A 244 -23.77 12.19 3.96
C GLN A 244 -24.15 13.10 2.78
N ASN A 245 -24.21 14.41 3.00
CA ASN A 245 -24.60 15.40 2.01
C ASN A 245 -23.42 15.86 1.11
N MET A 246 -22.22 15.35 1.33
CA MET A 246 -21.02 15.74 0.57
C MET A 246 -20.92 14.95 -0.74
N GLU A 247 -21.68 15.37 -1.75
CA GLU A 247 -21.84 14.67 -3.04
C GLU A 247 -20.53 14.42 -3.80
N TYR A 248 -19.51 15.25 -3.58
CA TYR A 248 -18.23 15.16 -4.31
C TYR A 248 -17.10 14.54 -3.48
N LEU A 249 -17.34 14.16 -2.22
CA LEU A 249 -16.28 13.61 -1.37
C LEU A 249 -15.86 12.24 -1.88
N ARG A 250 -14.64 12.16 -2.43
CA ARG A 250 -14.06 10.93 -2.98
C ARG A 250 -13.08 10.26 -2.02
N VAL A 251 -12.39 11.04 -1.20
CA VAL A 251 -11.33 10.55 -0.31
C VAL A 251 -11.56 11.03 1.11
N LEU A 252 -11.66 10.09 2.05
CA LEU A 252 -11.70 10.33 3.48
C LEU A 252 -10.58 9.54 4.16
N ASN A 253 -9.67 10.28 4.81
CA ASN A 253 -8.63 9.68 5.66
C ASN A 253 -8.87 10.10 7.11
N ALA A 254 -9.21 9.13 7.96
CA ALA A 254 -9.52 9.33 9.37
C ALA A 254 -8.69 8.42 10.29
N ASP A 255 -7.50 8.04 9.84
CA ASP A 255 -6.59 7.14 10.56
C ASP A 255 -6.29 7.65 11.99
N GLY A 256 -6.19 6.73 12.94
CA GLY A 256 -5.87 7.05 14.33
C GLY A 256 -7.00 7.75 15.10
N ILE A 257 -8.24 7.73 14.58
CA ILE A 257 -9.43 8.26 15.27
C ILE A 257 -10.42 7.12 15.50
N ALA A 258 -10.88 6.94 16.73
CA ALA A 258 -11.89 5.94 17.05
C ALA A 258 -13.21 6.23 16.32
N ILE A 259 -13.67 5.29 15.49
CA ILE A 259 -14.82 5.51 14.58
C ILE A 259 -16.12 5.82 15.33
N ASN A 260 -16.29 5.23 16.53
CA ASN A 260 -17.45 5.44 17.39
C ASN A 260 -17.58 6.89 17.89
N ARG A 261 -16.51 7.69 17.81
CA ARG A 261 -16.53 9.12 18.10
C ARG A 261 -16.97 9.96 16.90
N LEU A 262 -16.77 9.43 15.68
CA LEU A 262 -17.03 10.14 14.43
C LEU A 262 -18.39 9.81 13.80
N LEU A 263 -18.98 8.67 14.13
CA LEU A 263 -20.23 8.21 13.55
C LEU A 263 -21.32 8.14 14.64
N SER A 264 -22.56 8.40 14.25
CA SER A 264 -23.69 8.24 15.15
C SER A 264 -23.98 6.77 15.41
N THR A 265 -24.40 6.46 16.64
CA THR A 265 -24.94 5.15 17.00
C THR A 265 -26.43 5.09 16.66
N THR A 266 -26.93 3.92 16.24
CA THR A 266 -28.32 3.77 15.76
C THR A 266 -29.40 3.82 16.86
N GLU A 267 -29.05 4.10 18.11
CA GLU A 267 -30.03 4.16 19.21
C GLU A 267 -29.85 5.43 20.06
N GLU A 268 -30.54 6.50 19.69
CA GLU A 268 -31.12 7.38 20.72
C GLU A 268 -32.23 6.59 21.42
N VAL A 269 -31.96 6.10 22.63
CA VAL A 269 -33.02 5.57 23.49
C VAL A 269 -33.95 6.75 23.82
N LYS A 270 -35.10 6.83 23.15
CA LYS A 270 -36.11 7.86 23.42
C LYS A 270 -36.40 7.87 24.94
N PRO A 271 -36.43 9.03 25.63
CA PRO A 271 -36.42 9.12 27.10
C PRO A 271 -37.53 8.30 27.79
N TRP A 272 -38.67 8.14 27.13
CA TRP A 272 -39.80 7.37 27.62
C TRP A 272 -39.56 5.85 27.67
N ARG A 273 -38.57 5.31 26.94
CA ARG A 273 -38.16 3.90 27.07
C ARG A 273 -37.39 3.61 28.37
N ALA A 274 -36.81 4.63 29.02
CA ALA A 274 -36.17 4.49 30.32
C ALA A 274 -37.18 4.34 31.49
N PHE A 275 -38.45 4.75 31.30
CA PHE A 275 -39.51 4.63 32.31
C PHE A 275 -40.02 3.20 32.53
N PHE A 276 -39.81 2.28 31.57
CA PHE A 276 -40.28 0.90 31.64
C PHE A 276 -39.17 -0.13 31.97
N TRP A 277 -37.94 0.33 32.19
CA TRP A 277 -36.77 -0.54 32.41
C TRP A 277 -36.82 -1.48 33.64
N PRO A 278 -37.61 -1.23 34.70
CA PRO A 278 -37.70 -2.18 35.81
C PRO A 278 -38.33 -3.54 35.46
N TRP A 279 -39.03 -3.68 34.31
CA TRP A 279 -39.77 -4.90 33.95
C TRP A 279 -39.36 -5.59 32.65
N VAL A 280 -38.31 -5.13 31.97
CA VAL A 280 -37.79 -5.80 30.77
C VAL A 280 -36.28 -6.00 30.92
N SER A 281 -35.83 -7.24 30.71
CA SER A 281 -34.42 -7.63 30.69
C SER A 281 -33.58 -6.65 29.85
N LYS A 282 -32.42 -6.23 30.38
CA LYS A 282 -31.44 -5.36 29.68
C LYS A 282 -31.30 -5.83 28.21
N PRO A 283 -31.42 -4.95 27.21
CA PRO A 283 -31.07 -5.29 25.84
C PRO A 283 -29.60 -5.68 25.86
N THR A 284 -29.34 -6.90 25.42
CA THR A 284 -28.00 -7.52 25.37
C THR A 284 -27.15 -6.96 24.22
N ARG A 285 -27.60 -5.91 23.53
CA ARG A 285 -26.97 -5.39 22.32
C ARG A 285 -26.23 -4.08 22.60
N SER A 286 -24.94 -4.08 22.29
CA SER A 286 -24.15 -2.88 22.11
C SER A 286 -24.78 -2.00 21.01
N PRO A 287 -24.71 -0.67 21.13
CA PRO A 287 -25.21 0.23 20.08
C PRO A 287 -24.45 -0.02 18.78
N GLU A 288 -25.17 -0.31 17.69
CA GLU A 288 -24.59 -0.51 16.36
C GLU A 288 -24.11 0.84 15.80
N ILE A 289 -22.87 0.88 15.31
CA ILE A 289 -22.30 2.09 14.71
C ILE A 289 -22.86 2.24 13.30
N SER A 290 -23.58 3.34 13.03
CA SER A 290 -24.13 3.60 11.70
C SER A 290 -23.09 4.28 10.83
N TRP A 291 -22.63 3.58 9.79
CA TRP A 291 -21.81 4.18 8.75
C TRP A 291 -22.66 4.92 7.69
N ALA A 292 -23.97 5.05 7.92
CA ALA A 292 -24.87 5.75 7.00
C ALA A 292 -24.52 7.23 6.82
N SER A 293 -23.80 7.83 7.77
CA SER A 293 -23.36 9.22 7.67
C SER A 293 -22.16 9.44 6.73
N LEU A 294 -21.56 8.35 6.21
CA LEU A 294 -20.54 8.44 5.17
C LEU A 294 -21.18 8.62 3.78
N PRO A 295 -20.59 9.44 2.88
CA PRO A 295 -21.16 9.74 1.57
C PRO A 295 -21.07 8.55 0.60
N CYS A 296 -22.09 8.38 -0.24
CA CYS A 296 -22.19 7.24 -1.15
C CYS A 296 -21.22 7.25 -2.34
N PHE A 297 -20.63 8.42 -2.63
CA PHE A 297 -19.69 8.64 -3.73
C PHE A 297 -18.22 8.42 -3.33
N LEU A 298 -17.98 8.00 -2.08
CA LEU A 298 -16.64 7.77 -1.55
C LEU A 298 -15.94 6.66 -2.34
N VAL A 299 -14.72 6.94 -2.78
CA VAL A 299 -13.88 6.04 -3.58
C VAL A 299 -12.75 5.45 -2.75
N SER A 300 -12.23 6.22 -1.79
CA SER A 300 -11.15 5.81 -0.90
C SER A 300 -11.50 6.15 0.54
N LEU A 301 -11.44 5.14 1.40
CA LEU A 301 -11.65 5.24 2.84
C LEU A 301 -10.43 4.67 3.56
N SER A 302 -9.81 5.47 4.42
CA SER A 302 -8.72 5.03 5.28
C SER A 302 -9.11 5.21 6.75
N LEU A 303 -9.12 4.09 7.47
CA LEU A 303 -9.41 3.95 8.89
C LEU A 303 -8.28 3.15 9.58
N GLU A 304 -7.03 3.43 9.19
CA GLU A 304 -5.87 2.79 9.79
C GLU A 304 -5.79 3.13 11.29
N ASP A 305 -5.50 2.16 12.14
CA ASP A 305 -5.28 2.38 13.58
C ASP A 305 -6.47 3.08 14.29
N CYS A 306 -7.69 2.81 13.85
CA CYS A 306 -8.93 3.37 14.41
C CYS A 306 -9.50 2.56 15.59
N ASN A 307 -8.77 1.55 16.07
CA ASN A 307 -9.19 0.61 17.11
C ASN A 307 -10.57 -0.03 16.80
N LEU A 308 -10.76 -0.51 15.57
CA LEU A 308 -11.98 -1.17 15.10
C LEU A 308 -12.06 -2.64 15.54
N PRO A 309 -12.93 -3.02 16.50
CA PRO A 309 -13.27 -4.42 16.75
C PRO A 309 -14.24 -4.97 15.69
N ASP A 310 -14.47 -6.29 15.71
CA ASP A 310 -15.34 -6.98 14.75
C ASP A 310 -16.80 -6.47 14.78
N ASP A 311 -17.30 -6.04 15.95
CA ASP A 311 -18.67 -5.56 16.15
C ASP A 311 -18.87 -4.06 15.82
N ALA A 312 -17.80 -3.34 15.44
CA ALA A 312 -17.89 -1.93 15.01
C ALA A 312 -18.39 -1.75 13.57
N PHE A 313 -18.47 -2.85 12.80
CA PHE A 313 -18.92 -2.82 11.42
C PHE A 313 -20.44 -3.01 11.35
N PRO A 314 -21.16 -2.18 10.59
CA PRO A 314 -22.60 -2.32 10.44
C PRO A 314 -22.93 -3.57 9.61
N ARG A 315 -24.15 -4.08 9.75
CA ARG A 315 -24.59 -5.28 9.00
C ARG A 315 -24.49 -5.13 7.49
N ASN A 316 -24.83 -3.96 6.94
CA ASN A 316 -24.80 -3.68 5.50
C ASN A 316 -24.24 -2.28 5.22
N LEU A 317 -23.46 -2.14 4.14
CA LEU A 317 -22.83 -0.90 3.69
C LEU A 317 -23.28 -0.49 2.27
N ASN A 318 -24.57 -0.62 1.97
CA ASN A 318 -25.11 -0.34 0.63
C ASN A 318 -24.82 1.08 0.13
N ASN A 319 -24.65 2.04 1.06
CA ASN A 319 -24.34 3.42 0.69
C ASN A 319 -22.95 3.53 0.04
N LEU A 320 -21.96 2.75 0.45
CA LEU A 320 -20.56 2.86 -0.01
C LEU A 320 -20.30 2.08 -1.32
N SER A 321 -21.27 2.08 -2.25
CA SER A 321 -21.21 1.33 -3.51
C SER A 321 -20.12 1.79 -4.49
N SER A 322 -19.57 2.99 -4.30
CA SER A 322 -18.48 3.54 -5.13
C SER A 322 -17.07 3.22 -4.60
N LEU A 323 -16.97 2.57 -3.44
CA LEU A 323 -15.71 2.37 -2.75
C LEU A 323 -14.80 1.40 -3.51
N LYS A 324 -13.58 1.85 -3.80
CA LYS A 324 -12.55 1.08 -4.50
C LYS A 324 -11.35 0.76 -3.62
N ASN A 325 -11.02 1.64 -2.68
CA ASN A 325 -9.87 1.51 -1.81
C ASN A 325 -10.30 1.56 -0.35
N LEU A 326 -10.00 0.51 0.40
CA LEU A 326 -10.28 0.43 1.83
C LEU A 326 -8.99 0.07 2.59
N ASN A 327 -8.59 0.95 3.50
CA ASN A 327 -7.47 0.71 4.40
C ASN A 327 -7.98 0.52 5.84
N LEU A 328 -7.79 -0.68 6.36
CA LEU A 328 -8.15 -1.11 7.72
C LEU A 328 -6.92 -1.58 8.50
N SER A 329 -5.71 -1.25 8.04
CA SER A 329 -4.47 -1.66 8.68
C SER A 329 -4.42 -1.28 10.16
N ARG A 330 -3.66 -2.05 10.94
CA ARG A 330 -3.45 -1.84 12.39
C ARG A 330 -4.71 -1.85 13.25
N ASN A 331 -5.80 -2.47 12.80
CA ASN A 331 -7.00 -2.63 13.62
C ASN A 331 -7.05 -4.01 14.32
N PRO A 332 -7.69 -4.12 15.50
CA PRO A 332 -7.79 -5.36 16.27
C PRO A 332 -8.87 -6.33 15.74
N ILE A 333 -9.10 -6.35 14.43
CA ILE A 333 -10.10 -7.18 13.75
C ILE A 333 -9.65 -8.64 13.81
N CYS A 334 -10.52 -9.56 14.26
CA CYS A 334 -10.27 -11.00 14.27
C CYS A 334 -10.80 -11.67 13.00
N MET A 335 -11.86 -11.13 12.41
CA MET A 335 -12.56 -11.72 11.27
C MET A 335 -12.98 -10.64 10.25
N LEU A 336 -13.03 -10.99 8.96
CA LEU A 336 -13.61 -10.05 8.00
C LEU A 336 -15.12 -9.87 8.23
N PRO A 337 -15.61 -8.64 8.48
CA PRO A 337 -17.04 -8.38 8.65
C PRO A 337 -17.82 -8.62 7.36
N ASP A 338 -19.06 -9.11 7.48
CA ASP A 338 -19.90 -9.50 6.35
C ASP A 338 -20.20 -8.34 5.38
N CYS A 339 -20.26 -7.10 5.88
CA CYS A 339 -20.50 -5.93 5.07
C CYS A 339 -19.38 -5.66 4.04
N ILE A 340 -18.12 -6.03 4.34
CA ILE A 340 -17.01 -5.88 3.39
C ILE A 340 -17.18 -6.85 2.21
N LYS A 341 -17.78 -8.02 2.46
CA LYS A 341 -18.05 -8.99 1.40
C LYS A 341 -19.00 -8.40 0.34
N GLY A 342 -19.87 -7.46 0.72
CA GLY A 342 -20.79 -6.76 -0.19
C GLY A 342 -20.16 -5.69 -1.09
N PHE A 343 -18.85 -5.44 -1.04
CA PHE A 343 -18.21 -4.45 -1.91
C PHE A 343 -17.83 -5.01 -3.28
N ASP A 344 -18.74 -4.89 -4.24
CA ASP A 344 -18.54 -5.42 -5.61
C ASP A 344 -17.50 -4.65 -6.46
N ARG A 345 -17.10 -3.44 -6.02
CA ARG A 345 -16.15 -2.57 -6.75
C ARG A 345 -14.81 -2.39 -6.04
N LEU A 346 -14.58 -3.14 -4.96
CA LEU A 346 -13.35 -2.99 -4.18
C LEU A 346 -12.15 -3.48 -4.99
N GLU A 347 -11.24 -2.58 -5.33
CA GLU A 347 -10.02 -2.87 -6.09
C GLU A 347 -8.82 -3.12 -5.16
N SER A 348 -8.78 -2.45 -4.00
CA SER A 348 -7.68 -2.51 -3.04
C SER A 348 -8.18 -2.64 -1.60
N LEU A 349 -7.69 -3.65 -0.89
CA LEU A 349 -7.92 -3.85 0.54
C LEU A 349 -6.57 -3.93 1.29
N ASN A 350 -6.36 -3.04 2.26
CA ASN A 350 -5.18 -3.07 3.12
C ASN A 350 -5.55 -3.50 4.54
N LEU A 351 -4.91 -4.58 5.01
CA LEU A 351 -5.03 -5.15 6.34
C LEU A 351 -3.66 -5.31 7.03
N ASP A 352 -2.62 -4.59 6.58
CA ASP A 352 -1.27 -4.66 7.20
C ASP A 352 -1.38 -4.51 8.72
N ARG A 353 -0.63 -5.35 9.45
CA ARG A 353 -0.57 -5.34 10.92
C ARG A 353 -1.93 -5.51 11.62
N CYS A 354 -2.93 -6.12 10.99
CA CYS A 354 -4.09 -6.67 11.69
C CYS A 354 -3.69 -7.98 12.41
N THR A 355 -2.92 -7.85 13.49
CA THR A 355 -2.23 -8.99 14.14
C THR A 355 -3.16 -10.01 14.79
N LYS A 356 -4.42 -9.66 15.07
CA LYS A 356 -5.45 -10.55 15.62
C LYS A 356 -6.29 -11.26 14.55
N LEU A 357 -6.14 -10.88 13.28
CA LEU A 357 -6.92 -11.43 12.17
C LEU A 357 -6.62 -12.91 12.00
N GLN A 358 -7.62 -13.78 12.19
CA GLN A 358 -7.49 -15.24 12.12
C GLN A 358 -7.95 -15.79 10.77
N SER A 359 -8.99 -15.20 10.19
CA SER A 359 -9.64 -15.75 9.01
C SER A 359 -10.21 -14.66 8.10
N LEU A 360 -9.94 -14.80 6.80
CA LEU A 360 -10.52 -14.01 5.73
C LEU A 360 -11.33 -14.92 4.83
N VAL A 361 -12.63 -15.03 5.07
CA VAL A 361 -13.50 -15.93 4.28
C VAL A 361 -14.45 -15.14 3.41
N GLY A 362 -14.50 -15.48 2.13
CA GLY A 362 -15.42 -14.86 1.18
C GLY A 362 -15.06 -13.41 0.85
N LEU A 363 -13.76 -13.14 0.66
CA LEU A 363 -13.27 -11.86 0.15
C LEU A 363 -13.87 -11.55 -1.23
N PRO A 364 -14.23 -10.28 -1.52
CA PRO A 364 -14.58 -9.86 -2.87
C PRO A 364 -13.36 -9.92 -3.80
N ASP A 365 -13.59 -9.85 -5.11
CA ASP A 365 -12.52 -9.84 -6.12
C ASP A 365 -11.72 -8.54 -6.04
N VAL A 366 -10.66 -8.55 -5.23
CA VAL A 366 -9.72 -7.44 -5.09
C VAL A 366 -8.53 -7.62 -6.04
N THR A 367 -8.07 -6.53 -6.65
CA THR A 367 -6.85 -6.52 -7.46
C THR A 367 -5.61 -6.47 -6.57
N TYR A 368 -5.70 -5.76 -5.44
CA TYR A 368 -4.61 -5.57 -4.50
C TYR A 368 -5.05 -5.93 -3.09
N LEU A 369 -4.31 -6.85 -2.47
CA LEU A 369 -4.51 -7.27 -1.08
C LEU A 369 -3.17 -7.17 -0.34
N ASP A 370 -3.15 -6.39 0.73
CA ASP A 370 -2.00 -6.22 1.62
C ASP A 370 -2.28 -6.91 2.96
N LEU A 371 -1.49 -7.94 3.28
CA LEU A 371 -1.60 -8.77 4.49
C LEU A 371 -0.28 -8.80 5.28
N HIS A 372 0.63 -7.85 5.05
CA HIS A 372 1.90 -7.84 5.77
C HIS A 372 1.64 -7.86 7.29
N HIS A 373 2.44 -8.62 8.03
CA HIS A 373 2.36 -8.66 9.50
C HIS A 373 1.00 -9.10 10.10
N CYS A 374 0.12 -9.77 9.34
CA CYS A 374 -1.07 -10.46 9.88
C CYS A 374 -0.69 -11.80 10.52
N THR A 375 -0.02 -11.76 11.66
CA THR A 375 0.65 -12.93 12.27
C THR A 375 -0.28 -14.04 12.79
N SER A 376 -1.57 -13.76 12.96
CA SER A 376 -2.55 -14.75 13.43
C SER A 376 -3.37 -15.38 12.30
N LEU A 377 -3.15 -14.96 11.05
CA LEU A 377 -3.99 -15.37 9.92
C LEU A 377 -3.73 -16.83 9.57
N GLU A 378 -4.79 -17.62 9.51
CA GLU A 378 -4.74 -19.07 9.23
C GLU A 378 -5.33 -19.41 7.86
N LYS A 379 -6.40 -18.71 7.47
CA LYS A 379 -7.17 -19.03 6.26
C LYS A 379 -7.56 -17.81 5.46
N VAL A 380 -7.41 -17.90 4.14
CA VAL A 380 -7.85 -16.91 3.15
C VAL A 380 -8.69 -17.58 2.07
N SER A 381 -9.91 -17.08 1.85
CA SER A 381 -10.80 -17.51 0.78
C SER A 381 -11.53 -16.33 0.13
N PHE A 382 -11.84 -16.49 -1.14
CA PHE A 382 -12.47 -15.53 -2.04
C PHE A 382 -13.86 -16.03 -2.45
N ARG A 383 -14.75 -15.11 -2.84
CA ARG A 383 -16.06 -15.45 -3.40
C ARG A 383 -15.96 -16.06 -4.79
N SER A 384 -15.02 -15.55 -5.58
CA SER A 384 -14.73 -15.97 -6.96
C SER A 384 -13.22 -16.11 -7.14
N PHE A 385 -12.82 -16.82 -8.19
CA PHE A 385 -11.41 -16.94 -8.54
C PHE A 385 -10.88 -15.57 -8.97
N PRO A 386 -9.88 -14.99 -8.29
CA PRO A 386 -9.40 -13.67 -8.64
C PRO A 386 -8.55 -13.77 -9.91
N TYR A 387 -9.06 -13.24 -11.03
CA TYR A 387 -8.38 -13.26 -12.33
C TYR A 387 -7.00 -12.57 -12.31
N PHE A 388 -6.82 -11.60 -11.41
CA PHE A 388 -5.58 -10.85 -11.23
C PHE A 388 -5.42 -10.46 -9.76
N LEU A 389 -4.86 -11.35 -8.94
CA LEU A 389 -4.50 -11.01 -7.56
C LEU A 389 -3.04 -10.55 -7.49
N GLY A 390 -2.84 -9.23 -7.43
CA GLY A 390 -1.59 -8.64 -7.00
C GLY A 390 -1.50 -8.68 -5.49
N VAL A 391 -1.08 -9.81 -4.90
CA VAL A 391 -0.79 -9.86 -3.47
C VAL A 391 0.48 -9.05 -3.21
N LEU A 392 0.32 -7.81 -2.75
CA LEU A 392 1.42 -6.95 -2.37
C LEU A 392 1.82 -7.28 -0.95
N GLY A 393 2.58 -8.36 -0.86
CA GLY A 393 3.37 -8.81 0.27
C GLY A 393 2.62 -9.53 1.39
N CYS A 394 3.26 -10.65 1.75
CA CYS A 394 2.80 -11.69 2.66
C CYS A 394 3.83 -11.96 3.76
N THR A 395 4.74 -11.03 3.99
CA THR A 395 5.82 -11.26 4.97
C THR A 395 5.21 -11.41 6.36
N GLN A 396 5.73 -12.35 7.14
CA GLN A 396 5.29 -12.64 8.51
C GLN A 396 3.88 -13.29 8.63
N LEU A 397 3.36 -13.89 7.56
CA LEU A 397 2.17 -14.77 7.60
C LEU A 397 2.53 -16.18 8.10
N THR A 398 2.93 -16.29 9.37
CA THR A 398 3.54 -17.53 9.91
C THR A 398 2.56 -18.67 10.18
N LYS A 399 1.25 -18.38 10.25
CA LYS A 399 0.21 -19.36 10.60
C LYS A 399 -0.71 -19.74 9.44
N VAL A 400 -0.52 -19.17 8.25
CA VAL A 400 -1.42 -19.43 7.12
C VAL A 400 -1.26 -20.89 6.69
N VAL A 401 -2.34 -21.65 6.83
CA VAL A 401 -2.42 -23.04 6.40
C VAL A 401 -3.24 -23.18 5.13
N GLU A 402 -4.09 -22.21 4.80
CA GLU A 402 -4.91 -22.26 3.60
C GLU A 402 -4.99 -20.89 2.93
N PHE A 403 -4.58 -20.85 1.67
CA PHE A 403 -4.79 -19.72 0.79
C PHE A 403 -5.50 -20.24 -0.45
N GLN A 404 -6.81 -20.01 -0.53
CA GLN A 404 -7.65 -20.56 -1.58
C GLN A 404 -7.07 -20.23 -2.96
N HIS A 405 -7.03 -21.24 -3.83
CA HIS A 405 -6.42 -21.20 -5.17
C HIS A 405 -4.90 -21.08 -5.23
N SER A 406 -4.20 -21.08 -4.09
CA SER A 406 -2.74 -21.09 -4.04
C SER A 406 -2.23 -22.38 -3.40
N PHE A 407 -2.56 -22.62 -2.12
CA PHE A 407 -2.18 -23.86 -1.45
C PHE A 407 -3.06 -24.18 -0.22
N LYS A 408 -2.97 -25.44 0.22
CA LYS A 408 -3.45 -25.92 1.51
C LYS A 408 -2.38 -26.77 2.19
N LEU A 409 -2.11 -26.52 3.46
CA LEU A 409 -1.28 -27.32 4.35
C LEU A 409 -2.19 -28.06 5.34
N GLU A 410 -1.91 -29.34 5.56
CA GLU A 410 -2.63 -30.18 6.49
C GLU A 410 -1.66 -31.15 7.17
N PRO A 411 -1.70 -31.34 8.50
CA PRO A 411 -0.87 -32.35 9.14
C PRO A 411 -1.08 -33.71 8.49
N ILE A 412 -0.01 -34.46 8.23
CA ILE A 412 -0.07 -35.70 7.44
C ILE A 412 -1.03 -36.73 8.01
N GLY A 413 -1.20 -36.79 9.34
CA GLY A 413 -2.18 -37.68 10.00
C GLY A 413 -3.65 -37.26 9.82
N LYS A 414 -3.92 -36.11 9.19
CA LYS A 414 -5.27 -35.65 8.79
C LYS A 414 -5.50 -35.72 7.28
N VAL A 415 -4.48 -36.04 6.49
CA VAL A 415 -4.59 -36.22 5.04
C VAL A 415 -5.45 -37.45 4.75
N ASP A 416 -6.25 -37.38 3.69
CA ASP A 416 -7.10 -38.50 3.25
C ASP A 416 -6.28 -39.77 3.03
N THR A 417 -6.72 -40.90 3.61
CA THR A 417 -6.08 -42.20 3.52
C THR A 417 -5.93 -42.67 2.06
N LYS A 418 -6.91 -42.37 1.19
CA LYS A 418 -6.79 -42.67 -0.25
C LYS A 418 -5.58 -41.98 -0.89
N MET A 419 -5.26 -40.77 -0.43
CA MET A 419 -4.14 -40.01 -0.94
C MET A 419 -2.80 -40.57 -0.42
N ILE A 420 -2.76 -40.99 0.85
CA ILE A 420 -1.62 -41.69 1.43
C ILE A 420 -1.36 -43.02 0.71
N ASP A 421 -2.42 -43.80 0.44
CA ASP A 421 -2.35 -45.05 -0.32
C ASP A 421 -1.86 -44.83 -1.75
N THR A 422 -2.28 -43.72 -2.38
CA THR A 422 -1.85 -43.33 -3.73
C THR A 422 -0.35 -43.07 -3.80
N LEU A 423 0.25 -42.47 -2.76
CA LEU A 423 1.70 -42.33 -2.66
C LEU A 423 2.38 -43.70 -2.50
N GLY A 424 1.66 -44.67 -1.93
CA GLY A 424 2.08 -46.05 -1.74
C GLY A 424 3.21 -46.17 -0.73
N TRP A 425 3.18 -45.35 0.31
CA TRP A 425 4.20 -45.29 1.36
C TRP A 425 3.58 -45.66 2.72
N PHE A 426 3.76 -46.91 3.11
CA PHE A 426 2.95 -47.59 4.13
C PHE A 426 3.16 -47.19 5.60
N ASN A 427 3.97 -46.17 5.90
CA ASN A 427 4.23 -45.71 7.28
C ASN A 427 4.05 -44.20 7.51
N LEU A 428 3.53 -43.43 6.53
CA LEU A 428 3.38 -41.97 6.66
C LEU A 428 2.53 -41.56 7.86
N GLU A 429 1.47 -42.31 8.16
CA GLU A 429 0.57 -42.03 9.29
C GLU A 429 1.29 -42.16 10.63
N SER A 430 2.17 -43.16 10.78
CA SER A 430 2.95 -43.40 12.00
C SER A 430 3.98 -42.31 12.27
N MET A 431 4.41 -41.59 11.23
CA MET A 431 5.37 -40.49 11.28
C MET A 431 4.70 -39.13 11.53
N GLY A 432 3.38 -39.08 11.70
CA GLY A 432 2.63 -37.82 11.73
C GLY A 432 2.94 -36.87 12.88
N ASN A 433 3.61 -37.35 13.93
CA ASN A 433 4.06 -36.54 15.07
C ASN A 433 5.54 -36.13 14.98
N ASP A 434 6.30 -36.62 13.99
CA ASP A 434 7.70 -36.25 13.81
C ASP A 434 7.79 -34.78 13.38
N GLU A 435 8.63 -34.00 14.05
CA GLU A 435 8.84 -32.59 13.71
C GLU A 435 9.91 -32.44 12.63
N VAL A 436 9.61 -31.62 11.63
CA VAL A 436 10.52 -31.24 10.56
C VAL A 436 10.68 -29.73 10.51
N ASN A 437 11.86 -29.25 10.09
CA ASN A 437 12.00 -27.84 9.73
C ASN A 437 11.25 -27.62 8.41
N PHE A 438 10.35 -26.64 8.37
CA PHE A 438 9.49 -26.37 7.24
C PHE A 438 9.62 -24.91 6.82
N PHE A 439 9.91 -24.69 5.55
CA PHE A 439 9.91 -23.38 4.92
C PHE A 439 8.51 -23.04 4.42
N HIS A 440 7.99 -21.87 4.79
CA HIS A 440 6.71 -21.38 4.32
C HIS A 440 6.90 -20.23 3.33
N GLY A 441 6.50 -20.45 2.07
CA GLY A 441 6.79 -19.54 0.96
C GLY A 441 6.21 -18.14 1.11
N LEU A 442 4.97 -18.03 1.59
CA LEU A 442 4.31 -16.72 1.74
C LEU A 442 5.03 -15.83 2.76
N SER A 443 5.36 -16.38 3.93
CA SER A 443 6.00 -15.62 4.99
C SER A 443 7.51 -15.50 4.84
N SER A 444 8.12 -16.33 3.97
CA SER A 444 9.58 -16.48 3.84
C SER A 444 10.24 -16.84 5.19
N SER A 445 9.55 -17.64 6.01
CA SER A 445 10.00 -18.04 7.35
C SER A 445 10.21 -19.56 7.44
N ILE A 446 11.01 -19.98 8.43
CA ILE A 446 11.23 -21.39 8.77
C ILE A 446 10.70 -21.63 10.17
N PHE A 447 9.97 -22.72 10.36
CA PHE A 447 9.52 -23.16 11.68
C PHE A 447 9.59 -24.68 11.79
N LYS A 448 9.63 -25.21 13.02
CA LYS A 448 9.43 -26.64 13.27
C LYS A 448 7.93 -26.93 13.35
N CYS A 449 7.48 -27.95 12.64
CA CYS A 449 6.11 -28.43 12.70
C CYS A 449 6.05 -29.94 12.43
N PRO A 450 4.94 -30.60 12.80
CA PRO A 450 4.68 -31.96 12.34
C PRO A 450 4.70 -32.05 10.82
N ILE A 451 5.01 -33.22 10.27
CA ILE A 451 4.98 -33.47 8.82
C ILE A 451 3.65 -32.98 8.22
N GLN A 452 3.74 -32.18 7.16
CA GLN A 452 2.59 -31.61 6.46
C GLN A 452 2.39 -32.31 5.10
N GLY A 453 1.14 -32.49 4.72
CA GLY A 453 0.70 -32.61 3.33
C GLY A 453 0.44 -31.22 2.75
N LEU A 454 1.05 -30.93 1.62
CA LEU A 454 0.88 -29.71 0.85
C LEU A 454 0.06 -30.03 -0.40
N TYR A 455 -1.02 -29.29 -0.62
CA TYR A 455 -1.78 -29.28 -1.85
C TYR A 455 -1.52 -27.95 -2.55
N ASP A 456 -0.89 -27.95 -3.72
CA ASP A 456 -0.59 -26.76 -4.52
C ASP A 456 -0.55 -27.13 -6.02
N ASP A 457 -1.07 -26.23 -6.87
CA ASP A 457 -1.12 -26.42 -8.34
C ASP A 457 -1.69 -27.79 -8.82
N GLY A 458 -2.62 -28.37 -8.07
CA GLY A 458 -3.20 -29.69 -8.39
C GLY A 458 -2.25 -30.87 -8.13
N ILE A 459 -1.12 -30.61 -7.48
CA ILE A 459 -0.12 -31.57 -7.03
C ILE A 459 -0.23 -31.67 -5.51
N PHE A 460 0.02 -32.87 -5.00
CA PHE A 460 0.22 -33.07 -3.57
C PHE A 460 1.69 -33.33 -3.31
N SER A 461 2.22 -32.76 -2.23
CA SER A 461 3.58 -33.00 -1.77
C SER A 461 3.65 -33.24 -0.27
N THR A 462 4.64 -34.03 0.15
CA THR A 462 5.02 -34.14 1.56
C THR A 462 6.53 -34.29 1.69
N PHE A 463 7.05 -33.95 2.87
CA PHE A 463 8.47 -33.89 3.16
C PHE A 463 8.74 -34.64 4.45
N VAL A 464 9.48 -35.75 4.34
CA VAL A 464 9.69 -36.69 5.45
C VAL A 464 11.18 -36.93 5.69
N PRO A 465 11.63 -37.09 6.94
CA PRO A 465 13.00 -37.49 7.21
C PRO A 465 13.34 -38.83 6.55
N GLY A 466 14.51 -38.94 5.91
CA GLY A 466 14.95 -40.20 5.34
C GLY A 466 16.11 -40.06 4.35
N GLY A 467 16.97 -41.07 4.30
CA GLY A 467 18.22 -41.06 3.53
C GLY A 467 18.19 -41.81 2.20
N GLU A 468 17.12 -42.56 1.91
CA GLU A 468 17.03 -43.39 0.71
C GLU A 468 15.58 -43.52 0.24
N VAL A 469 15.38 -43.67 -1.07
CA VAL A 469 14.08 -44.03 -1.64
C VAL A 469 13.72 -45.45 -1.16
N PRO A 470 12.56 -45.69 -0.50
CA PRO A 470 12.30 -46.95 0.19
C PRO A 470 12.43 -48.17 -0.69
N THR A 471 12.98 -49.24 -0.12
CA THR A 471 13.09 -50.56 -0.75
C THR A 471 11.71 -51.09 -1.09
N GLY A 472 11.50 -51.52 -2.34
CA GLY A 472 10.19 -52.00 -2.82
C GLY A 472 9.19 -50.91 -3.23
N TRP A 473 9.48 -49.61 -3.01
CA TRP A 473 8.56 -48.54 -3.41
C TRP A 473 8.48 -48.34 -4.93
N CYS A 474 9.62 -48.40 -5.62
CA CYS A 474 9.68 -48.37 -7.08
C CYS A 474 10.88 -49.15 -7.63
N SER A 475 10.77 -49.64 -8.87
CA SER A 475 11.87 -50.22 -9.65
C SER A 475 12.74 -49.15 -10.32
N ASN A 476 12.16 -48.01 -10.66
CA ASN A 476 12.81 -46.96 -11.45
C ASN A 476 13.44 -45.93 -10.50
N LYS A 477 14.69 -46.20 -10.12
CA LYS A 477 15.52 -45.33 -9.27
C LYS A 477 16.78 -44.90 -10.02
N SER A 478 17.29 -43.72 -9.69
CA SER A 478 18.55 -43.21 -10.22
C SER A 478 19.37 -42.59 -9.09
N THR A 479 20.69 -42.81 -9.14
CA THR A 479 21.65 -42.05 -8.35
C THR A 479 21.82 -40.67 -8.99
N GLY A 480 21.56 -39.61 -8.23
CA GLY A 480 21.52 -38.23 -8.72
C GLY A 480 20.10 -37.71 -8.98
N SER A 481 19.99 -36.68 -9.82
CA SER A 481 18.79 -35.83 -9.91
C SER A 481 17.87 -36.09 -11.09
N SER A 482 18.18 -37.04 -11.99
CA SER A 482 17.36 -37.28 -13.18
C SER A 482 17.09 -38.75 -13.47
N ILE A 483 15.89 -39.03 -13.98
CA ILE A 483 15.45 -40.34 -14.46
C ILE A 483 14.82 -40.17 -15.83
N CYS A 484 15.29 -40.96 -16.80
CA CYS A 484 14.60 -41.17 -18.08
C CYS A 484 14.03 -42.59 -18.10
N PHE A 485 12.80 -42.74 -18.58
CA PHE A 485 12.15 -44.05 -18.70
C PHE A 485 11.12 -44.04 -19.81
N ILE A 486 10.80 -45.23 -20.32
CA ILE A 486 9.67 -45.45 -21.20
C ILE A 486 8.49 -45.88 -20.33
N VAL A 487 7.34 -45.25 -20.52
CA VAL A 487 6.12 -45.58 -19.77
C VAL A 487 5.68 -47.00 -20.14
N PRO A 488 5.65 -47.96 -19.20
CA PRO A 488 5.17 -49.30 -19.47
C PRO A 488 3.66 -49.30 -19.78
N SER A 489 3.26 -50.15 -20.72
CA SER A 489 1.87 -50.34 -21.11
C SER A 489 1.34 -51.64 -20.49
N PHE A 490 0.16 -51.58 -19.87
CA PHE A 490 -0.53 -52.75 -19.32
C PHE A 490 -1.96 -52.82 -19.85
N PRO A 491 -2.44 -54.01 -20.30
CA PRO A 491 -3.84 -54.18 -20.70
C PRO A 491 -4.79 -53.87 -19.53
N ASN A 492 -5.87 -53.12 -19.79
CA ASN A 492 -6.95 -52.79 -18.84
C ASN A 492 -6.56 -51.89 -17.65
N LEU A 493 -5.37 -51.27 -17.67
CA LEU A 493 -4.93 -50.31 -16.65
C LEU A 493 -4.66 -48.95 -17.29
N LYS A 494 -5.30 -47.92 -16.75
CA LYS A 494 -5.12 -46.54 -17.19
C LYS A 494 -4.21 -45.79 -16.23
N ILE A 495 -3.24 -45.04 -16.78
CA ILE A 495 -2.36 -44.18 -15.99
C ILE A 495 -3.16 -42.99 -15.50
N ARG A 496 -3.17 -42.78 -14.19
CA ARG A 496 -3.83 -41.65 -13.53
C ARG A 496 -2.87 -40.56 -13.10
N GLY A 497 -1.66 -40.97 -12.76
CA GLY A 497 -0.67 -40.05 -12.25
C GLY A 497 0.72 -40.65 -12.11
N LEU A 498 1.62 -39.83 -11.59
CA LEU A 498 3.01 -40.17 -11.37
C LEU A 498 3.44 -39.67 -10.00
N ASN A 499 3.99 -40.56 -9.20
CA ASN A 499 4.68 -40.18 -7.97
C ASN A 499 6.15 -39.95 -8.28
N VAL A 500 6.69 -38.84 -7.78
CA VAL A 500 8.10 -38.50 -7.85
C VAL A 500 8.64 -38.42 -6.43
N CYS A 501 9.74 -39.11 -6.18
CA CYS A 501 10.47 -39.12 -4.91
C CYS A 501 11.88 -38.59 -5.12
N CYS A 502 12.32 -37.71 -4.24
CA CYS A 502 13.66 -37.13 -4.25
C CYS A 502 14.24 -37.15 -2.83
N VAL A 503 15.43 -37.73 -2.68
CA VAL A 503 16.24 -37.64 -1.47
C VAL A 503 17.24 -36.50 -1.63
N TYR A 504 17.25 -35.56 -0.69
CA TYR A 504 18.12 -34.40 -0.73
C TYR A 504 18.64 -34.02 0.65
N ALA A 505 19.79 -33.35 0.67
CA ALA A 505 20.48 -32.91 1.88
C ALA A 505 20.98 -31.48 1.73
N LEU A 506 21.33 -30.84 2.84
CA LEU A 506 22.02 -29.55 2.84
C LEU A 506 23.50 -29.75 2.47
N SER A 507 23.97 -28.99 1.49
CA SER A 507 25.39 -28.91 1.10
C SER A 507 26.11 -27.69 1.70
N SER A 508 25.36 -26.64 2.04
CA SER A 508 25.85 -25.42 2.69
C SER A 508 24.75 -24.75 3.50
N LYS A 509 25.09 -23.76 4.35
CA LYS A 509 24.08 -22.97 5.07
C LYS A 509 23.10 -22.33 4.06
N PRO A 510 21.78 -22.53 4.23
CA PRO A 510 20.81 -22.09 3.24
C PRO A 510 20.62 -20.57 3.30
N ASP A 511 20.87 -19.87 2.20
CA ASP A 511 20.46 -18.48 2.04
C ASP A 511 18.91 -18.45 1.98
N ILE A 512 18.30 -17.56 2.77
CA ILE A 512 16.84 -17.44 2.86
C ILE A 512 16.26 -16.93 1.53
N TRP A 513 17.07 -16.24 0.71
CA TRP A 513 16.62 -15.57 -0.52
C TRP A 513 16.78 -16.39 -1.80
N ARG A 514 17.42 -17.57 -1.75
CA ARG A 514 17.71 -18.42 -2.92
C ARG A 514 17.37 -19.88 -2.60
N ARG A 515 16.09 -20.24 -2.67
CA ARG A 515 15.67 -21.63 -2.44
C ARG A 515 14.79 -22.10 -3.57
N VAL A 516 15.42 -22.72 -4.56
CA VAL A 516 14.74 -23.45 -5.63
C VAL A 516 14.78 -24.93 -5.25
N LEU A 517 13.61 -25.52 -5.06
CA LEU A 517 13.40 -26.96 -5.11
C LEU A 517 12.32 -27.15 -6.17
N SER A 518 12.65 -27.79 -7.29
CA SER A 518 11.69 -27.98 -8.37
C SER A 518 11.89 -29.30 -9.07
N SER A 519 10.80 -29.87 -9.57
CA SER A 519 10.79 -31.04 -10.41
C SER A 519 10.33 -30.62 -11.81
N ARG A 520 11.11 -31.02 -12.81
CA ARG A 520 10.81 -30.81 -14.22
C ARG A 520 10.46 -32.14 -14.84
N LEU A 521 9.31 -32.21 -15.46
CA LEU A 521 8.85 -33.38 -16.18
C LEU A 521 8.74 -33.04 -17.66
N SER A 522 9.26 -33.91 -18.52
CA SER A 522 9.20 -33.76 -19.97
C SER A 522 8.74 -35.08 -20.57
N ASN A 523 7.58 -35.08 -21.23
CA ASN A 523 7.19 -36.16 -22.13
C ASN A 523 7.73 -35.80 -23.52
N LYS A 524 8.81 -36.46 -23.92
CA LYS A 524 9.48 -36.18 -25.20
C LYS A 524 8.66 -36.67 -26.39
N SER A 525 7.92 -37.76 -26.24
CA SER A 525 7.06 -38.30 -27.30
C SER A 525 5.95 -37.33 -27.72
N LYS A 526 5.48 -36.48 -26.80
CA LYS A 526 4.37 -35.54 -27.01
C LYS A 526 4.78 -34.06 -26.96
N ASP A 527 6.07 -33.77 -26.82
CA ASP A 527 6.64 -32.43 -26.56
C ASP A 527 5.91 -31.65 -25.45
N LEU A 528 5.55 -32.34 -24.37
CA LEU A 528 4.91 -31.72 -23.21
C LEU A 528 5.94 -31.54 -22.08
N LYS A 529 5.91 -30.37 -21.44
CA LYS A 529 6.82 -30.01 -20.35
C LYS A 529 6.06 -29.39 -19.19
N TRP A 530 6.40 -29.82 -17.99
CA TRP A 530 5.84 -29.33 -16.74
C TRP A 530 6.97 -29.00 -15.76
N ILE A 531 6.81 -27.91 -15.02
CA ILE A 531 7.75 -27.50 -13.97
C ILE A 531 6.95 -27.22 -12.72
N TYR A 532 7.25 -27.92 -11.65
CA TYR A 532 6.61 -27.74 -10.37
C TYR A 532 7.66 -27.43 -9.32
N GLY A 533 7.43 -26.37 -8.55
CA GLY A 533 8.23 -26.02 -7.38
C GLY A 533 7.26 -25.80 -6.23
N PRO A 534 7.30 -26.60 -5.16
CA PRO A 534 6.40 -26.45 -4.03
C PRO A 534 6.55 -25.07 -3.42
N ASN A 535 5.43 -24.39 -3.16
CA ASN A 535 5.44 -23.08 -2.50
C ASN A 535 6.06 -23.14 -1.09
N SER A 536 5.92 -24.28 -0.42
CA SER A 536 6.47 -24.55 0.91
C SER A 536 7.11 -25.94 0.95
N PHE A 537 8.24 -26.10 1.62
CA PHE A 537 8.98 -27.37 1.59
C PHE A 537 9.77 -27.64 2.86
N GLY A 538 10.06 -28.92 3.12
CA GLY A 538 10.88 -29.35 4.25
C GLY A 538 12.35 -28.94 4.08
N ILE A 539 13.04 -28.69 5.18
CA ILE A 539 14.48 -28.41 5.20
C ILE A 539 15.16 -29.50 6.02
N PRO A 540 16.12 -30.26 5.44
CA PRO A 540 16.93 -31.19 6.21
C PRO A 540 17.64 -30.47 7.36
N GLU A 541 17.87 -31.16 8.48
CA GLU A 541 18.82 -30.68 9.50
C GLU A 541 20.27 -30.93 9.03
N ASP A 542 21.25 -30.26 9.65
CA ASP A 542 22.66 -30.43 9.31
C ASP A 542 23.07 -31.91 9.45
N GLY A 543 23.61 -32.47 8.36
CA GLY A 543 24.02 -33.88 8.30
C GLY A 543 22.86 -34.89 8.24
N LYS A 544 21.62 -34.42 8.07
CA LYS A 544 20.42 -35.26 7.86
C LYS A 544 19.93 -35.14 6.42
N ASP A 545 19.18 -36.15 6.01
CA ASP A 545 18.55 -36.23 4.70
C ASP A 545 17.04 -36.08 4.82
N MET A 546 16.44 -35.53 3.77
CA MET A 546 15.00 -35.35 3.65
C MET A 546 14.53 -35.96 2.34
N ILE A 547 13.32 -36.49 2.37
CA ILE A 547 12.63 -37.07 1.23
C ILE A 547 11.48 -36.16 0.85
N TRP A 548 11.47 -35.69 -0.39
CA TRP A 548 10.35 -35.02 -1.01
C TRP A 548 9.57 -36.02 -1.85
N LEU A 549 8.31 -36.24 -1.48
CA LEU A 549 7.34 -37.02 -2.24
C LEU A 549 6.34 -36.08 -2.89
N SER A 550 6.04 -36.29 -4.16
CA SER A 550 4.98 -35.57 -4.87
C SER A 550 4.14 -36.50 -5.73
N HIS A 551 2.82 -36.27 -5.77
CA HIS A 551 1.88 -36.97 -6.63
C HIS A 551 1.32 -36.03 -7.69
N TRP A 552 1.56 -36.37 -8.96
CA TRP A 552 1.16 -35.60 -10.12
C TRP A 552 -0.04 -36.25 -10.81
N LYS A 553 -1.15 -35.51 -10.93
CA LYS A 553 -2.38 -36.00 -11.56
C LYS A 553 -2.43 -35.78 -13.07
N PHE A 554 -1.62 -36.48 -13.84
CA PHE A 554 -1.56 -36.25 -15.29
C PHE A 554 -2.85 -36.57 -16.07
N GLY A 555 -3.77 -37.35 -15.50
CA GLY A 555 -4.97 -37.79 -16.23
C GLY A 555 -4.56 -38.48 -17.55
N ASN A 556 -5.10 -38.03 -18.68
CA ASN A 556 -4.83 -38.64 -20.00
C ASN A 556 -3.54 -38.11 -20.67
N LYS A 557 -2.64 -37.42 -19.95
CA LYS A 557 -1.45 -36.78 -20.56
C LYS A 557 -0.24 -37.72 -20.70
N LEU A 558 -0.28 -38.90 -20.08
CA LEU A 558 0.74 -39.95 -20.18
C LEU A 558 0.10 -41.24 -20.66
N GLU A 559 0.73 -41.90 -21.63
CA GLU A 559 0.28 -43.17 -22.20
C GLU A 559 1.45 -44.17 -22.29
N GLY A 560 1.11 -45.45 -22.40
CA GLY A 560 2.09 -46.51 -22.60
C GLY A 560 2.93 -46.26 -23.87
N GLY A 561 4.25 -46.34 -23.73
CA GLY A 561 5.21 -46.07 -24.81
C GLY A 561 5.78 -44.65 -24.82
N ASP A 562 5.24 -43.72 -24.02
CA ASP A 562 5.80 -42.36 -23.93
C ASP A 562 7.22 -42.37 -23.32
N GLU A 563 8.16 -41.62 -23.91
CA GLU A 563 9.49 -41.38 -23.35
C GLU A 563 9.42 -40.17 -22.41
N VAL A 564 9.61 -40.42 -21.11
CA VAL A 564 9.48 -39.40 -20.08
C VAL A 564 10.81 -39.19 -19.36
N ASN A 565 11.19 -37.92 -19.22
CA ASN A 565 12.31 -37.49 -18.39
C ASN A 565 11.80 -36.71 -17.18
N VAL A 566 12.28 -37.07 -16.00
CA VAL A 566 12.05 -36.35 -14.75
C VAL A 566 13.39 -35.88 -14.23
N SER A 567 13.54 -34.59 -13.98
CA SER A 567 14.75 -34.02 -13.39
C SER A 567 14.42 -33.10 -12.22
N ILE A 568 15.09 -33.30 -11.09
CA ILE A 568 15.02 -32.44 -9.93
C ILE A 568 16.08 -31.35 -10.05
N VAL A 569 15.66 -30.10 -9.94
CA VAL A 569 16.53 -28.93 -9.94
C VAL A 569 16.46 -28.29 -8.57
N VAL A 570 17.64 -28.20 -7.94
CA VAL A 570 17.81 -27.63 -6.60
C VAL A 570 18.76 -26.44 -6.63
N ASP A 571 18.63 -25.55 -5.65
CA ASP A 571 19.58 -24.47 -5.41
C ASP A 571 20.95 -25.01 -4.95
N VAL A 572 22.00 -24.19 -5.05
CA VAL A 572 23.38 -24.52 -4.64
C VAL A 572 23.50 -24.99 -3.19
N CYS A 573 22.56 -24.61 -2.31
CA CYS A 573 22.55 -25.04 -0.92
C CYS A 573 22.01 -26.46 -0.68
N PHE A 574 21.45 -27.11 -1.70
CA PHE A 574 20.95 -28.47 -1.61
C PHE A 574 21.71 -29.41 -2.55
N GLN A 575 21.77 -30.68 -2.18
CA GLN A 575 22.29 -31.74 -3.02
C GLN A 575 21.26 -32.87 -3.12
N VAL A 576 20.89 -33.24 -4.35
CA VAL A 576 20.06 -34.43 -4.60
C VAL A 576 20.95 -35.67 -4.58
N LYS A 577 20.62 -36.64 -3.73
CA LYS A 577 21.34 -37.91 -3.62
C LYS A 577 20.73 -38.98 -4.52
N GLN A 578 19.42 -39.05 -4.53
CA GLN A 578 18.68 -40.10 -5.22
C GLN A 578 17.33 -39.57 -5.66
N CYS A 579 16.83 -40.07 -6.78
CA CYS A 579 15.44 -39.89 -7.16
C CYS A 579 14.80 -41.23 -7.55
N GLY A 580 13.48 -41.28 -7.49
CA GLY A 580 12.68 -42.45 -7.85
C GLY A 580 11.32 -42.02 -8.39
N ILE A 581 10.76 -42.85 -9.25
CA ILE A 581 9.43 -42.61 -9.83
C ILE A 581 8.54 -43.84 -9.70
N LYS A 582 7.23 -43.61 -9.50
CA LYS A 582 6.23 -44.68 -9.44
C LYS A 582 4.99 -44.24 -10.21
N LEU A 583 4.60 -45.00 -11.22
CA LEU A 583 3.34 -44.77 -11.94
C LEU A 583 2.14 -45.24 -11.10
N VAL A 584 1.06 -44.47 -11.17
CA VAL A 584 -0.20 -44.77 -10.49
C VAL A 584 -1.23 -45.15 -11.54
N TYR A 585 -1.86 -46.32 -11.36
CA TYR A 585 -2.84 -46.89 -12.29
C TYR A 585 -4.22 -47.05 -11.63
N GLU A 586 -5.27 -47.00 -12.45
CA GLU A 586 -6.64 -47.40 -12.11
C GLU A 586 -7.13 -48.49 -13.09
N GLN A 587 -8.02 -49.37 -12.63
CA GLN A 587 -8.72 -50.32 -13.50
C GLN A 587 -9.77 -49.61 -14.36
N GLU A 588 -9.84 -49.96 -15.65
CA GLU A 588 -10.94 -49.52 -16.50
C GLU A 588 -12.26 -50.19 -16.07
N GLN A 589 -13.09 -49.48 -15.31
CA GLN A 589 -14.47 -49.93 -15.04
C GLN A 589 -15.38 -49.66 -16.25
N ILE A 590 -16.12 -50.70 -16.65
CA ILE A 590 -17.25 -50.60 -17.58
C ILE A 590 -18.38 -49.84 -16.88
N MET A 591 -18.70 -48.65 -17.40
CA MET A 591 -19.80 -47.73 -17.06
C MET A 591 -20.56 -47.94 -15.73
N GLY A 592 -20.40 -46.95 -14.83
CA GLY A 592 -21.53 -46.37 -14.11
C GLY A 592 -21.48 -46.39 -12.59
N THR A 593 -20.72 -45.48 -11.98
CA THR A 593 -21.06 -44.82 -10.70
C THR A 593 -20.21 -43.55 -10.54
N GLN A 594 -20.83 -42.42 -10.19
CA GLN A 594 -20.11 -41.21 -9.79
C GLN A 594 -19.46 -41.45 -8.42
N ASP A 595 -18.15 -41.71 -8.41
CA ASP A 595 -17.37 -41.64 -7.19
C ASP A 595 -17.12 -40.17 -6.83
N ASN A 596 -17.58 -39.76 -5.65
CA ASN A 596 -17.19 -38.49 -5.03
C ASN A 596 -15.71 -38.59 -4.61
N ASP A 597 -14.82 -38.22 -5.53
CA ASP A 597 -13.38 -38.12 -5.32
C ASP A 597 -13.10 -36.80 -4.55
N PRO A 598 -12.50 -36.82 -3.35
CA PRO A 598 -12.29 -35.61 -2.54
C PRO A 598 -11.41 -34.55 -3.23
N CYS A 599 -10.61 -34.95 -4.22
CA CYS A 599 -9.86 -34.03 -5.07
C CYS A 599 -10.67 -33.44 -6.24
N SER A 600 -11.81 -34.03 -6.60
CA SER A 600 -12.71 -33.49 -7.65
C SER A 600 -13.39 -32.17 -7.25
N SER A 601 -13.37 -31.83 -5.96
CA SER A 601 -13.86 -30.56 -5.44
C SER A 601 -12.95 -29.35 -5.78
N TRP A 602 -11.79 -29.60 -6.40
CA TRP A 602 -10.86 -28.56 -6.87
C TRP A 602 -10.99 -28.44 -8.40
N PRO A 603 -11.34 -27.27 -8.95
CA PRO A 603 -11.76 -27.14 -10.35
C PRO A 603 -10.64 -27.26 -11.39
N TYR A 604 -9.45 -27.75 -11.02
CA TYR A 604 -8.28 -27.81 -11.90
C TYR A 604 -7.92 -29.26 -12.23
N GLY A 605 -8.76 -29.88 -13.06
CA GLY A 605 -8.26 -30.88 -14.00
C GLY A 605 -7.32 -30.20 -15.01
N PHE A 606 -6.30 -30.91 -15.50
CA PHE A 606 -5.35 -30.41 -16.51
C PHE A 606 -6.09 -29.96 -17.79
N GLY A 607 -6.50 -28.69 -17.81
CA GLY A 607 -7.04 -28.01 -18.97
C GLY A 607 -5.94 -27.83 -20.01
N VAL A 608 -6.28 -28.21 -21.24
CA VAL A 608 -5.48 -27.97 -22.45
C VAL A 608 -5.22 -26.46 -22.53
N ASP A 609 -3.95 -26.06 -22.62
CA ASP A 609 -3.42 -24.68 -22.54
C ASP A 609 -3.12 -24.08 -21.14
N SER A 610 -2.75 -24.89 -20.14
CA SER A 610 -2.06 -24.34 -18.97
C SER A 610 -0.57 -24.08 -19.28
N PHE A 611 -0.24 -22.83 -19.57
CA PHE A 611 1.13 -22.34 -19.41
C PHE A 611 1.51 -22.49 -17.93
N ILE A 612 2.22 -23.57 -17.57
CA ILE A 612 2.94 -23.64 -16.30
C ILE A 612 4.17 -22.74 -16.43
N TYR A 613 3.91 -21.43 -16.41
CA TYR A 613 4.92 -20.40 -16.21
C TYR A 613 4.93 -20.06 -14.73
N ASN A 614 5.83 -20.69 -14.00
CA ASN A 614 6.27 -20.14 -12.73
C ASN A 614 7.12 -18.91 -13.09
N LYS A 615 6.51 -17.72 -13.04
CA LYS A 615 7.20 -16.44 -13.23
C LYS A 615 8.04 -16.17 -11.97
N HIS A 616 9.09 -16.97 -11.76
CA HIS A 616 10.23 -16.49 -11.00
C HIS A 616 10.77 -15.31 -11.80
N ARG A 617 10.53 -14.11 -11.26
CA ARG A 617 11.39 -12.95 -11.51
C ARG A 617 12.83 -13.45 -11.50
N GLU A 618 13.53 -13.33 -12.62
CA GLU A 618 14.97 -13.14 -12.60
C GLU A 618 15.22 -11.89 -11.76
N ILE A 619 15.42 -12.10 -10.45
CA ILE A 619 16.20 -11.16 -9.66
C ILE A 619 17.62 -11.36 -10.16
N ASN A 620 18.00 -10.52 -11.12
CA ASN A 620 19.39 -10.29 -11.49
C ASN A 620 20.20 -9.99 -10.21
N LEU A 621 20.88 -11.00 -9.69
CA LEU A 621 21.88 -10.87 -8.65
C LEU A 621 23.18 -11.46 -9.18
N TYR A 622 23.89 -10.67 -9.98
CA TYR A 622 25.35 -10.70 -10.01
C TYR A 622 25.92 -9.27 -10.12
N ASN A 623 26.66 -8.93 -9.06
CA ASN A 623 27.78 -7.99 -8.97
C ASN A 623 27.62 -6.54 -9.45
N GLY A 624 27.32 -5.68 -8.49
CA GLY A 624 27.75 -4.28 -8.46
C GLY A 624 27.29 -3.57 -7.19
N ARG A 625 28.17 -3.35 -6.20
CA ARG A 625 28.02 -2.16 -5.32
C ARG A 625 28.09 -0.93 -6.25
N PRO A 626 27.38 0.21 -6.03
CA PRO A 626 27.14 0.84 -4.72
C PRO A 626 25.83 1.69 -4.57
N SER A 627 25.69 2.30 -3.39
CA SER A 627 25.03 3.60 -3.07
C SER A 627 23.68 3.61 -2.34
N GLN A 628 23.62 4.51 -1.35
CA GLN A 628 22.52 4.81 -0.44
C GLN A 628 21.29 5.32 -1.19
N ASP A 629 20.21 4.52 -1.29
CA ASP A 629 18.91 5.02 -1.77
C ASP A 629 17.71 4.19 -1.25
N THR A 630 17.77 3.75 0.01
CA THR A 630 16.75 2.92 0.67
C THR A 630 15.54 3.70 1.23
N CYS A 631 15.07 4.77 0.56
CA CYS A 631 13.95 5.60 1.04
C CYS A 631 13.02 6.13 -0.09
N ARG A 632 12.65 5.29 -1.07
CA ARG A 632 11.70 5.67 -2.15
C ARG A 632 10.45 4.79 -2.32
N GLY A 633 10.28 3.71 -1.57
CA GLY A 633 9.13 2.79 -1.72
C GLY A 633 7.78 3.27 -1.19
N LEU A 634 7.71 4.39 -0.45
CA LEU A 634 6.47 4.91 0.16
C LEU A 634 5.86 6.12 -0.57
N ARG A 635 6.38 6.50 -1.75
CA ARG A 635 5.89 7.69 -2.50
C ARG A 635 4.84 7.39 -3.57
N ASP A 636 4.62 6.13 -3.92
CA ASP A 636 3.74 5.76 -5.04
C ASP A 636 2.29 5.44 -4.60
N PHE A 637 2.02 5.35 -3.30
CA PHE A 637 0.65 5.36 -2.77
C PHE A 637 -0.03 6.75 -2.85
N TRP A 638 0.74 7.82 -3.11
CA TRP A 638 0.23 9.20 -3.24
C TRP A 638 -0.04 9.64 -4.68
N THR A 639 -0.01 8.73 -5.66
CA THR A 639 -0.19 9.05 -7.09
C THR A 639 -1.57 8.80 -7.68
N CYS A 640 -2.55 8.34 -6.89
CA CYS A 640 -3.96 8.29 -7.33
C CYS A 640 -4.54 9.70 -7.66
N HIS A 641 -3.88 10.77 -7.20
CA HIS A 641 -4.20 12.16 -7.53
C HIS A 641 -3.77 12.65 -8.94
N LYS A 642 -3.18 11.79 -9.79
CA LYS A 642 -2.77 12.17 -11.16
C LYS A 642 -3.70 11.68 -12.27
N ILE A 643 -4.66 10.80 -11.99
CA ILE A 643 -5.54 10.24 -13.03
C ILE A 643 -6.67 11.23 -13.38
N SER A 644 -7.27 11.91 -12.39
CA SER A 644 -8.31 12.94 -12.62
C SER A 644 -7.81 14.14 -13.46
N ARG A 645 -6.52 14.47 -13.41
CA ARG A 645 -5.95 15.60 -14.18
C ARG A 645 -5.65 15.27 -15.65
N LYS A 646 -5.57 13.99 -16.04
CA LYS A 646 -5.31 13.60 -17.44
C LYS A 646 -6.60 13.64 -18.28
N GLU A 647 -7.72 13.20 -17.72
CA GLU A 647 -9.02 13.17 -18.43
C GLU A 647 -9.62 14.57 -18.64
N SER A 648 -9.39 15.50 -17.70
CA SER A 648 -9.82 16.91 -17.82
C SER A 648 -9.07 17.68 -18.94
N VAL A 649 -7.79 17.37 -19.16
CA VAL A 649 -6.96 18.04 -20.18
C VAL A 649 -7.25 17.48 -21.57
N GLU A 650 -7.47 16.17 -21.72
CA GLU A 650 -7.87 15.57 -23.00
C GLU A 650 -9.28 16.00 -23.46
N ALA A 651 -10.23 16.18 -22.53
CA ALA A 651 -11.56 16.71 -22.85
C ALA A 651 -11.50 18.18 -23.33
N THR A 652 -10.56 18.98 -22.83
CA THR A 652 -10.40 20.39 -23.20
C THR A 652 -9.68 20.55 -24.55
N VAL A 653 -8.67 19.71 -24.83
CA VAL A 653 -7.95 19.69 -26.11
C VAL A 653 -8.86 19.18 -27.26
N ASN A 654 -9.73 18.20 -26.99
CA ASN A 654 -10.69 17.72 -27.99
C ASN A 654 -11.83 18.71 -28.28
N ARG A 655 -12.24 19.55 -27.31
CA ARG A 655 -13.20 20.65 -27.54
C ARG A 655 -12.61 21.79 -28.37
N GLN A 656 -11.31 22.10 -28.23
CA GLN A 656 -10.67 23.11 -29.08
C GLN A 656 -10.40 22.61 -30.52
N ARG A 657 -10.04 21.33 -30.70
CA ARG A 657 -9.90 20.74 -32.05
C ARG A 657 -11.22 20.67 -32.82
N LYS A 658 -12.36 20.44 -32.15
CA LYS A 658 -13.69 20.49 -32.79
C LYS A 658 -14.18 21.90 -33.12
N LYS A 659 -13.67 22.95 -32.46
CA LYS A 659 -13.97 24.35 -32.82
C LYS A 659 -13.14 24.83 -34.02
N HIS A 660 -11.90 24.39 -34.18
CA HIS A 660 -11.08 24.75 -35.34
C HIS A 660 -11.53 24.07 -36.64
N LYS A 661 -12.01 22.81 -36.59
CA LYS A 661 -12.60 22.11 -37.76
C LYS A 661 -13.98 22.63 -38.20
N LYS A 662 -14.54 23.63 -37.52
CA LYS A 662 -15.82 24.29 -37.89
C LYS A 662 -15.62 25.72 -38.42
N MET A 663 -14.38 26.22 -38.47
CA MET A 663 -14.03 27.56 -38.96
C MET A 663 -13.01 27.54 -40.12
N THR A 664 -12.72 26.36 -40.65
CA THR A 664 -12.08 26.07 -41.95
C THR A 664 -13.00 25.12 -42.67
#